data_AF-A0A178MZR5-F1
#
_entry.id   AF-A0A178MZR5-F1
#
_cell.length_a   1.000
_cell.length_b   1.000
_cell.length_c   1.000
_cell.angle_alpha   90.00
_cell.angle_beta   90.00
_cell.angle_gamma   90.00
#
_symmetry.space_group_name_H-M   'P 1'
#
loop_
_entity.id
_entity.type
_entity.pdbx_description
1 polymer ?
#
loop_
_entity_poly.entity_id
_entity_poly.type
_entity_poly.pdbx_seq_one_letter_code
_entity_poly.pdbx_strand_id
1 'polypeptide(L)'
;MLIRTIRGKFTAIGLAVLGVATLMTANSLWTAEKMEVGVEELSDAASALRTQMTADMMHDALRADAFAALSMAEIGDAADQKHLREDLATHIEQFTKSIEANKSMHLPDDIKAALSSADKPLAAYAQQVRRTVDLAFTDRKAALASVGELQKSFDDLATAMEAISDKIEAHAKDIHDGADAAANRAFALGLATAGFTALILAVVGLFTRNSILSPLTRITASMKALAGGDLERPIADLQRTDEVGNMAQAVEVFRNNAIEVRKLQAEQAEQKRQAQAARHAAMKQMADAFESSVGKVVQTVTSAATELQAASQQLAASANETSAQATTVASAAQQASSNAQTVAAATEQLSASIAEIAQQVERSQAVATRAETEAEQATGQIRHLSDAVGQINEIVNLINAIAHQTNLLALNATIEAARAGDAGKGFAVVANEVKGLASQTARATGEIANHIKAVQEGTASAVHAVDSIASVIGEMNEIGSSVAAAVQEQSAATGEIARNIEQTAEGTHEVSSNIGTVEQAARDTGGAAEQIHTSASDLSQQAEYLRAEVRRFLDQVRSDQDEITLMEWNADYDTGDQAVDAQHHAFFDHVNKTFAAMMGGDSSGVTGAAIADIVVEMGEHFREEEALMSRQGYPAIDHHRDSHRRFLEQAGALKADMEAGKDGAVNRTFEYLAAWTREHFAKDDHDLALFLRQAKAA
;
A
#
# COMPACT_ATOMS: atom_id res chain seq x y z
N MET A 1 -74.61 41.09 -46.54
CA MET A 1 -73.98 40.66 -47.82
C MET A 1 -72.71 39.81 -47.61
N LEU A 2 -72.03 39.88 -46.46
CA LEU A 2 -70.77 39.17 -46.16
C LEU A 2 -70.85 37.65 -45.91
N ILE A 3 -72.03 37.01 -45.84
CA ILE A 3 -72.16 35.55 -45.53
C ILE A 3 -72.56 34.73 -46.78
N ARG A 4 -72.49 35.30 -47.99
CA ARG A 4 -72.82 34.57 -49.22
C ARG A 4 -71.62 33.95 -49.96
N THR A 5 -70.39 34.38 -49.69
CA THR A 5 -69.17 33.82 -50.31
C THR A 5 -68.39 32.98 -49.29
N ILE A 6 -67.63 31.97 -49.74
CA ILE A 6 -66.75 31.18 -48.85
C ILE A 6 -65.71 32.12 -48.21
N ARG A 7 -65.19 33.09 -48.96
CA ARG A 7 -64.31 34.15 -48.45
C ARG A 7 -64.91 34.92 -47.28
N GLY A 8 -66.19 35.29 -47.35
CA GLY A 8 -66.86 36.05 -46.28
C GLY A 8 -67.12 35.25 -45.00
N LYS A 9 -67.18 33.91 -45.10
CA LYS A 9 -67.27 32.98 -43.97
C LYS A 9 -65.88 32.70 -43.38
N PHE A 10 -64.87 32.54 -44.22
CA PHE A 10 -63.49 32.38 -43.79
C PHE A 10 -62.88 33.67 -43.22
N THR A 11 -63.30 34.87 -43.64
CA THR A 11 -62.83 36.12 -43.01
C THR A 11 -63.36 36.29 -41.59
N ALA A 12 -64.60 35.87 -41.30
CA ALA A 12 -65.15 35.88 -39.95
C ALA A 12 -64.46 34.86 -39.03
N ILE A 13 -64.18 33.65 -39.54
CA ILE A 13 -63.39 32.61 -38.82
C ILE A 13 -61.94 33.05 -38.66
N GLY A 14 -61.35 33.66 -39.69
CA GLY A 14 -59.98 34.15 -39.71
C GLY A 14 -59.74 35.28 -38.70
N LEU A 15 -60.69 36.20 -38.52
CA LEU A 15 -60.62 37.24 -37.48
C LEU A 15 -60.66 36.66 -36.06
N ALA A 16 -61.46 35.60 -35.84
CA ALA A 16 -61.51 34.91 -34.54
C ALA A 16 -60.22 34.13 -34.24
N VAL A 17 -59.65 33.44 -35.24
CA VAL A 17 -58.38 32.72 -35.12
C VAL A 17 -57.20 33.69 -34.96
N LEU A 18 -57.20 34.84 -35.65
CA LEU A 18 -56.18 35.88 -35.47
C LEU A 18 -56.17 36.45 -34.05
N GLY A 19 -57.35 36.63 -33.45
CA GLY A 19 -57.48 37.09 -32.06
C GLY A 19 -56.90 36.10 -31.04
N VAL A 20 -57.11 34.80 -31.26
CA VAL A 20 -56.50 33.74 -30.42
C VAL A 20 -54.99 33.68 -30.64
N ALA A 21 -54.52 33.74 -31.89
CA ALA A 21 -53.10 33.71 -32.21
C ALA A 21 -52.34 34.91 -31.61
N THR A 22 -52.92 36.12 -31.66
CA THR A 22 -52.30 37.31 -31.04
C THR A 22 -52.21 37.21 -29.52
N LEU A 23 -53.21 36.64 -28.85
CA LEU A 23 -53.17 36.40 -27.41
C LEU A 23 -52.12 35.34 -27.02
N MET A 24 -51.99 34.27 -27.81
CA MET A 24 -50.96 33.26 -27.58
C MET A 24 -49.55 33.84 -27.77
N THR A 25 -49.32 34.58 -28.87
CA THR A 25 -48.01 35.21 -29.12
C THR A 25 -47.67 36.25 -28.05
N ALA A 26 -48.64 37.04 -27.58
CA ALA A 26 -48.42 37.99 -26.49
C ALA A 26 -48.04 37.29 -25.17
N ASN A 27 -48.69 36.16 -24.84
CA ASN A 27 -48.35 35.37 -23.66
C ASN A 27 -46.96 34.73 -23.78
N SER A 28 -46.60 34.21 -24.96
CA SER A 28 -45.27 33.64 -25.22
C SER A 28 -44.15 34.69 -25.16
N LEU A 29 -44.37 35.88 -25.75
CA LEU A 29 -43.42 36.99 -25.67
C LEU A 29 -43.23 37.49 -24.24
N TRP A 30 -44.31 37.67 -23.48
CA TRP A 30 -44.25 38.07 -22.07
C TRP A 30 -43.50 37.05 -21.21
N THR A 31 -43.72 35.75 -21.46
CA THR A 31 -43.02 34.68 -20.74
C THR A 31 -41.53 34.66 -21.09
N ALA A 32 -41.18 34.82 -22.37
CA ALA A 32 -39.78 34.87 -22.81
C ALA A 32 -39.04 36.07 -22.19
N GLU A 33 -39.64 37.26 -22.20
CA GLU A 33 -39.08 38.48 -21.59
C GLU A 33 -38.86 38.31 -20.08
N LYS A 34 -39.81 37.69 -19.36
CA LYS A 34 -39.67 37.43 -17.92
C LYS A 34 -38.60 36.39 -17.60
N MET A 35 -38.40 35.40 -18.47
CA MET A 35 -37.39 34.37 -18.27
C MET A 35 -35.98 34.89 -18.59
N GLU A 36 -35.85 35.77 -19.59
CA GLU A 36 -34.57 36.43 -19.94
C GLU A 36 -34.05 37.29 -18.78
N VAL A 37 -34.91 38.14 -18.20
CA VAL A 37 -34.55 38.98 -17.02
C VAL A 37 -34.17 38.11 -15.81
N GLY A 38 -34.91 37.04 -15.54
CA GLY A 38 -34.60 36.14 -14.42
C GLY A 38 -33.28 35.39 -14.58
N VAL A 39 -32.89 35.02 -15.80
CA VAL A 39 -31.60 34.35 -16.07
C VAL A 39 -30.43 35.31 -15.89
N GLU A 40 -30.58 36.57 -16.32
CA GLU A 40 -29.55 37.61 -16.14
C GLU A 40 -29.33 37.93 -14.65
N GLU A 41 -30.40 38.15 -13.89
CA GLU A 41 -30.33 38.40 -12.44
C GLU A 41 -29.75 37.19 -11.67
N LEU A 42 -30.09 35.96 -12.05
CA LEU A 42 -29.55 34.75 -11.42
C LEU A 42 -28.05 34.57 -11.71
N SER A 43 -27.61 34.92 -12.93
CA SER A 43 -26.19 34.88 -13.31
C SER A 43 -25.37 35.87 -12.45
N ASP A 44 -25.89 37.08 -12.25
CA ASP A 44 -25.24 38.09 -11.41
C ASP A 44 -25.20 37.68 -9.94
N ALA A 45 -26.29 37.12 -9.39
CA ALA A 45 -26.31 36.59 -8.04
C ALA A 45 -25.33 35.42 -7.84
N ALA A 46 -25.23 34.51 -8.82
CA ALA A 46 -24.28 33.39 -8.77
C ALA A 46 -22.82 33.85 -8.88
N SER A 47 -22.54 34.87 -9.70
CA SER A 47 -21.23 35.52 -9.79
C SER A 47 -20.87 36.20 -8.47
N ALA A 48 -21.83 36.90 -7.87
CA ALA A 48 -21.66 37.56 -6.58
C ALA A 48 -21.38 36.59 -5.44
N LEU A 49 -22.07 35.44 -5.38
CA LEU A 49 -21.79 34.37 -4.42
C LEU A 49 -20.37 33.82 -4.59
N ARG A 50 -19.93 33.56 -5.83
CA ARG A 50 -18.58 33.04 -6.08
C ARG A 50 -17.49 34.02 -5.63
N THR A 51 -17.68 35.28 -5.96
CA THR A 51 -16.75 36.34 -5.54
C THR A 51 -16.82 36.59 -4.04
N GLN A 52 -17.99 36.45 -3.42
CA GLN A 52 -18.17 36.55 -1.96
C GLN A 52 -17.46 35.41 -1.22
N MET A 53 -17.57 34.17 -1.70
CA MET A 53 -16.79 33.05 -1.15
C MET A 53 -15.27 33.29 -1.26
N THR A 54 -14.82 33.92 -2.35
CA THR A 54 -13.41 34.30 -2.51
C THR A 54 -13.02 35.36 -1.48
N ALA A 55 -13.90 36.29 -1.16
CA ALA A 55 -13.68 37.29 -0.10
C ALA A 55 -13.61 36.63 1.28
N ASP A 56 -14.50 35.67 1.60
CA ASP A 56 -14.49 34.91 2.84
C ASP A 56 -13.20 34.08 3.00
N MET A 57 -12.74 33.44 1.92
CA MET A 57 -11.46 32.74 1.94
C MET A 57 -10.28 33.68 2.22
N MET A 58 -10.29 34.90 1.65
CA MET A 58 -9.25 35.89 1.93
C MET A 58 -9.33 36.44 3.35
N HIS A 59 -10.53 36.57 3.92
CA HIS A 59 -10.72 36.95 5.33
C HIS A 59 -10.01 35.99 6.28
N ASP A 60 -10.17 34.70 6.05
CA ASP A 60 -9.47 33.63 6.77
C ASP A 60 -7.97 33.59 6.46
N ALA A 61 -7.56 33.79 5.21
CA ALA A 61 -6.15 33.83 4.82
C ALA A 61 -5.38 34.95 5.55
N LEU A 62 -5.97 36.15 5.67
CA LEU A 62 -5.36 37.25 6.42
C LEU A 62 -5.17 36.93 7.91
N ARG A 63 -6.09 36.13 8.49
CA ARG A 63 -5.95 35.66 9.87
C ARG A 63 -4.78 34.69 9.96
N ALA A 64 -4.71 33.76 9.01
CA ALA A 64 -3.61 32.80 8.92
C ALA A 64 -2.25 33.51 8.79
N ASP A 65 -2.13 34.55 7.97
CA ASP A 65 -0.91 35.35 7.82
C ASP A 65 -0.48 36.00 9.14
N ALA A 66 -1.43 36.53 9.91
CA ALA A 66 -1.14 37.11 11.23
C ALA A 66 -0.62 36.08 12.23
N PHE A 67 -1.21 34.88 12.27
CA PHE A 67 -0.76 33.80 13.15
C PHE A 67 0.54 33.15 12.67
N ALA A 68 0.75 33.07 11.37
CA ALA A 68 2.01 32.66 10.77
C ALA A 68 3.14 33.63 11.19
N ALA A 69 2.91 34.95 11.13
CA ALA A 69 3.89 35.93 11.61
C ALA A 69 4.27 35.74 13.09
N LEU A 70 3.27 35.49 13.95
CA LEU A 70 3.49 35.23 15.38
C LEU A 70 4.32 33.97 15.64
N SER A 71 4.16 32.95 14.80
CA SER A 71 4.90 31.68 14.90
C SER A 71 6.31 31.81 14.31
N MET A 72 6.44 32.44 13.15
CA MET A 72 7.70 32.65 12.43
C MET A 72 8.66 33.57 13.19
N ALA A 73 8.16 34.42 14.08
CA ALA A 73 8.99 35.26 14.96
C ALA A 73 9.99 34.46 15.83
N GLU A 74 9.83 33.14 16.01
CA GLU A 74 10.79 32.29 16.75
C GLU A 74 11.87 31.64 15.89
N ILE A 75 11.60 31.43 14.59
CA ILE A 75 12.35 30.46 13.77
C ILE A 75 12.65 30.93 12.33
N GLY A 76 11.96 31.97 11.83
CA GLY A 76 12.03 32.40 10.44
C GLY A 76 13.14 33.42 10.16
N ASP A 77 13.70 33.39 8.96
CA ASP A 77 14.74 34.33 8.53
C ASP A 77 14.18 35.62 7.90
N ALA A 78 15.06 36.53 7.48
CA ALA A 78 14.63 37.81 6.90
C ALA A 78 13.95 37.68 5.53
N ALA A 79 14.21 36.59 4.79
CA ALA A 79 13.54 36.31 3.52
C ALA A 79 12.11 35.81 3.77
N ASP A 80 11.93 34.93 4.75
CA ASP A 80 10.62 34.43 5.18
C ASP A 80 9.70 35.58 5.64
N GLN A 81 10.24 36.53 6.41
CA GLN A 81 9.50 37.72 6.84
C GLN A 81 9.10 38.65 5.69
N LYS A 82 9.91 38.70 4.63
CA LYS A 82 9.62 39.50 3.45
C LYS A 82 8.52 38.86 2.62
N HIS A 83 8.61 37.55 2.37
CA HIS A 83 7.59 36.80 1.65
C HIS A 83 6.23 36.88 2.33
N LEU A 84 6.17 36.70 3.65
CA LEU A 84 4.90 36.83 4.38
C LEU A 84 4.27 38.22 4.24
N ARG A 85 5.08 39.30 4.20
CA ARG A 85 4.56 40.67 3.98
C ARG A 85 4.05 40.88 2.56
N GLU A 86 4.68 40.24 1.56
CA GLU A 86 4.24 40.27 0.16
C GLU A 86 2.92 39.49 -0.02
N ASP A 87 2.81 38.31 0.61
CA ASP A 87 1.59 37.50 0.62
C ASP A 87 0.45 38.24 1.31
N LEU A 88 0.71 38.83 2.49
CA LEU A 88 -0.26 39.65 3.20
C LEU A 88 -0.78 40.81 2.34
N ALA A 89 0.11 41.53 1.66
CA ALA A 89 -0.29 42.63 0.77
C ALA A 89 -1.18 42.13 -0.38
N THR A 90 -0.84 40.97 -0.94
CA THR A 90 -1.58 40.31 -2.01
C THR A 90 -2.97 39.87 -1.54
N HIS A 91 -3.08 39.22 -0.38
CA HIS A 91 -4.36 38.79 0.19
C HIS A 91 -5.26 39.98 0.52
N ILE A 92 -4.72 41.08 1.05
CA ILE A 92 -5.52 42.32 1.29
C ILE A 92 -6.03 42.89 -0.03
N GLU A 93 -5.18 42.93 -1.06
CA GLU A 93 -5.57 43.42 -2.38
C GLU A 93 -6.65 42.53 -3.01
N GLN A 94 -6.49 41.21 -2.96
CA GLN A 94 -7.45 40.25 -3.49
C GLN A 94 -8.79 40.33 -2.76
N PHE A 95 -8.79 40.41 -1.42
CA PHE A 95 -10.01 40.62 -0.64
C PHE A 95 -10.73 41.90 -1.09
N THR A 96 -10.00 43.02 -1.11
CA THR A 96 -10.57 44.32 -1.49
C THR A 96 -11.15 44.28 -2.90
N LYS A 97 -10.46 43.65 -3.85
CA LYS A 97 -10.95 43.46 -5.22
C LYS A 97 -12.21 42.60 -5.28
N SER A 98 -12.31 41.55 -4.48
CA SER A 98 -13.51 40.70 -4.45
C SER A 98 -14.73 41.48 -3.96
N ILE A 99 -14.60 42.26 -2.89
CA ILE A 99 -15.69 43.11 -2.39
C ILE A 99 -16.08 44.18 -3.41
N GLU A 100 -15.11 44.81 -4.06
CA GLU A 100 -15.40 45.82 -5.09
C GLU A 100 -16.01 45.23 -6.35
N ALA A 101 -15.58 44.03 -6.76
CA ALA A 101 -16.16 43.29 -7.87
C ALA A 101 -17.65 43.02 -7.59
N ASN A 102 -18.01 42.61 -6.38
CA ASN A 102 -19.42 42.44 -5.99
C ASN A 102 -20.21 43.76 -6.06
N LYS A 103 -19.64 44.89 -5.65
CA LYS A 103 -20.32 46.20 -5.77
C LYS A 103 -20.59 46.60 -7.22
N SER A 104 -19.74 46.18 -8.14
CA SER A 104 -19.87 46.51 -9.56
C SER A 104 -20.92 45.67 -10.31
N MET A 105 -21.39 44.57 -9.71
CA MET A 105 -22.42 43.70 -10.29
C MET A 105 -23.83 44.30 -10.17
N HIS A 106 -24.78 43.82 -10.98
CA HIS A 106 -26.15 44.30 -10.98
C HIS A 106 -26.97 43.71 -9.81
N LEU A 107 -26.55 44.01 -8.59
CA LEU A 107 -27.19 43.54 -7.36
C LEU A 107 -28.21 44.55 -6.81
N PRO A 108 -29.22 44.08 -6.05
CA PRO A 108 -30.16 44.90 -5.30
C PRO A 108 -29.50 45.95 -4.40
N ASP A 109 -30.19 47.06 -4.20
CA ASP A 109 -29.69 48.19 -3.40
C ASP A 109 -29.36 47.82 -1.95
N ASP A 110 -30.08 46.86 -1.37
CA ASP A 110 -29.83 46.41 0.01
C ASP A 110 -28.59 45.52 0.13
N ILE A 111 -28.28 44.72 -0.89
CA ILE A 111 -27.01 43.98 -1.01
C ILE A 111 -25.86 44.97 -1.23
N LYS A 112 -26.03 45.96 -2.12
CA LYS A 112 -25.02 47.01 -2.35
C LYS A 112 -24.76 47.81 -1.08
N ALA A 113 -25.80 48.14 -0.32
CA ALA A 113 -25.67 48.79 0.98
C ALA A 113 -24.91 47.91 1.99
N ALA A 114 -25.17 46.60 2.02
CA ALA A 114 -24.43 45.65 2.86
C ALA A 114 -22.95 45.58 2.47
N LEU A 115 -22.64 45.48 1.17
CA LEU A 115 -21.27 45.52 0.64
C LEU A 115 -20.54 46.81 1.01
N SER A 116 -21.20 47.97 0.90
CA SER A 116 -20.62 49.25 1.34
C SER A 116 -20.44 49.33 2.86
N SER A 117 -21.29 48.67 3.65
CA SER A 117 -21.17 48.67 5.11
C SER A 117 -19.93 47.90 5.60
N ALA A 118 -19.44 46.93 4.81
CA ALA A 118 -18.24 46.15 5.10
C ALA A 118 -16.93 46.92 4.88
N ASP A 119 -16.92 48.06 4.20
CA ASP A 119 -15.71 48.82 3.90
C ASP A 119 -14.95 49.26 5.16
N LYS A 120 -15.68 49.68 6.20
CA LYS A 120 -15.07 50.10 7.47
C LYS A 120 -14.50 48.92 8.26
N PRO A 121 -15.26 47.84 8.53
CA PRO A 121 -14.73 46.62 9.13
C PRO A 121 -13.53 46.05 8.36
N LEU A 122 -13.58 46.03 7.02
CA LEU A 122 -12.49 45.54 6.17
C LEU A 122 -11.21 46.36 6.37
N ALA A 123 -11.31 47.68 6.29
CA ALA A 123 -10.17 48.56 6.52
C ALA A 123 -9.59 48.42 7.93
N ALA A 124 -10.45 48.30 8.95
CA ALA A 124 -10.03 48.11 10.33
C ALA A 124 -9.34 46.76 10.56
N TYR A 125 -9.88 45.68 9.99
CA TYR A 125 -9.28 44.35 10.05
C TYR A 125 -7.94 44.31 9.33
N ALA A 126 -7.86 44.80 8.09
CA ALA A 126 -6.62 44.87 7.32
C ALA A 126 -5.53 45.68 8.05
N GLN A 127 -5.90 46.80 8.68
CA GLN A 127 -4.98 47.58 9.50
C GLN A 127 -4.48 46.78 10.72
N GLN A 128 -5.37 46.06 11.41
CA GLN A 128 -5.01 45.31 12.59
C GLN A 128 -4.16 44.07 12.28
N VAL A 129 -4.41 43.42 11.14
CA VAL A 129 -3.57 42.34 10.60
C VAL A 129 -2.17 42.87 10.32
N ARG A 130 -2.03 43.97 9.55
CA ARG A 130 -0.72 44.60 9.28
C ARG A 130 0.03 44.96 10.55
N ARG A 131 -0.66 45.59 11.51
CA ARG A 131 -0.08 45.96 12.81
C ARG A 131 0.40 44.73 13.59
N THR A 132 -0.38 43.65 13.59
CA THR A 132 -0.01 42.42 14.31
C THR A 132 1.19 41.74 13.65
N VAL A 133 1.24 41.69 12.32
CA VAL A 133 2.38 41.16 11.56
C VAL A 133 3.64 41.99 11.78
N ASP A 134 3.56 43.32 11.74
CA ASP A 134 4.71 44.19 12.00
C ASP A 134 5.20 44.08 13.45
N LEU A 135 4.29 44.01 14.42
CA LEU A 135 4.65 43.78 15.82
C LEU A 135 5.25 42.40 16.03
N ALA A 136 4.78 41.36 15.35
CA ALA A 136 5.32 40.00 15.50
C ALA A 136 6.83 39.94 15.25
N PHE A 137 7.33 40.74 14.31
CA PHE A 137 8.74 40.81 13.95
C PHE A 137 9.55 41.90 14.68
N THR A 138 8.91 42.79 15.45
CA THR A 138 9.58 43.92 16.13
C THR A 138 9.44 43.90 17.65
N ASP A 139 8.26 43.53 18.17
CA ASP A 139 7.93 43.38 19.58
C ASP A 139 6.85 42.30 19.76
N ARG A 140 7.30 41.05 19.95
CA ARG A 140 6.44 39.89 20.11
C ARG A 140 5.46 40.03 21.27
N LYS A 141 5.85 40.69 22.37
CA LYS A 141 4.97 40.85 23.53
C LYS A 141 3.82 41.79 23.18
N ALA A 142 4.12 42.87 22.47
CA ALA A 142 3.09 43.77 21.94
C ALA A 142 2.21 43.07 20.88
N ALA A 143 2.78 42.19 20.06
CA ALA A 143 2.03 41.41 19.06
C ALA A 143 1.05 40.43 19.71
N LEU A 144 1.48 39.69 20.73
CA LEU A 144 0.57 38.80 21.48
C LEU A 144 -0.53 39.59 22.19
N ALA A 145 -0.23 40.80 22.67
CA ALA A 145 -1.25 41.68 23.26
C ALA A 145 -2.25 42.22 22.23
N SER A 146 -1.87 42.34 20.94
CA SER A 146 -2.77 42.81 19.87
C SER A 146 -3.70 41.73 19.31
N VAL A 147 -3.51 40.46 19.67
CA VAL A 147 -4.36 39.34 19.21
C VAL A 147 -5.82 39.52 19.62
N GLY A 148 -6.10 40.06 20.81
CA GLY A 148 -7.49 40.31 21.23
C GLY A 148 -8.20 41.36 20.36
N GLU A 149 -7.48 42.43 19.97
CA GLU A 149 -7.99 43.44 19.03
C GLU A 149 -8.14 42.87 17.61
N LEU A 150 -7.22 42.00 17.19
CA LEU A 150 -7.27 41.28 15.91
C LEU A 150 -8.47 40.35 15.82
N GLN A 151 -8.74 39.57 16.87
CA GLN A 151 -9.89 38.68 16.92
C GLN A 151 -11.20 39.48 16.85
N LYS A 152 -11.27 40.60 17.56
CA LYS A 152 -12.45 41.47 17.51
C LYS A 152 -12.69 42.03 16.10
N SER A 153 -11.65 42.54 15.42
CA SER A 153 -11.82 43.06 14.07
C SER A 153 -12.08 41.96 13.03
N PHE A 154 -11.61 40.73 13.28
CA PHE A 154 -11.99 39.54 12.52
C PHE A 154 -13.49 39.27 12.67
N ASP A 155 -14.02 39.21 13.89
CA ASP A 155 -15.43 38.91 14.18
C ASP A 155 -16.38 39.99 13.66
N ASP A 156 -15.99 41.27 13.81
CA ASP A 156 -16.77 42.42 13.29
C ASP A 156 -16.90 42.35 11.76
N LEU A 157 -15.84 41.95 11.05
CA LEU A 157 -15.86 41.77 9.61
C LEU A 157 -16.56 40.48 9.19
N ALA A 158 -16.39 39.38 9.94
CA ALA A 158 -17.11 38.12 9.71
C ALA A 158 -18.62 38.33 9.73
N THR A 159 -19.11 39.09 10.71
CA THR A 159 -20.53 39.44 10.83
C THR A 159 -21.03 40.24 9.62
N ALA A 160 -20.19 41.15 9.11
CA ALA A 160 -20.54 41.92 7.91
C ALA A 160 -20.53 41.06 6.64
N MET A 161 -19.57 40.13 6.52
CA MET A 161 -19.48 39.18 5.41
C MET A 161 -20.65 38.19 5.40
N GLU A 162 -21.02 37.64 6.55
CA GLU A 162 -22.17 36.75 6.73
C GLU A 162 -23.47 37.47 6.32
N ALA A 163 -23.67 38.70 6.77
CA ALA A 163 -24.84 39.49 6.36
C ALA A 163 -24.91 39.77 4.86
N ILE A 164 -23.77 39.85 4.17
CA ILE A 164 -23.71 39.99 2.70
C ILE A 164 -24.06 38.66 2.05
N SER A 165 -23.44 37.56 2.47
CA SER A 165 -23.70 36.22 1.96
C SER A 165 -25.17 35.83 2.10
N ASP A 166 -25.77 36.04 3.27
CA ASP A 166 -27.19 35.78 3.54
C ASP A 166 -28.10 36.56 2.58
N LYS A 167 -27.77 37.83 2.31
CA LYS A 167 -28.56 38.67 1.41
C LYS A 167 -28.43 38.24 -0.04
N ILE A 168 -27.23 37.89 -0.50
CA ILE A 168 -27.02 37.39 -1.87
C ILE A 168 -27.73 36.04 -2.04
N GLU A 169 -27.65 35.14 -1.06
CA GLU A 169 -28.32 33.83 -1.09
C GLU A 169 -29.84 33.98 -1.04
N ALA A 170 -30.38 34.87 -0.19
CA ALA A 170 -31.80 35.19 -0.16
C ALA A 170 -32.28 35.78 -1.49
N HIS A 171 -31.49 36.64 -2.13
CA HIS A 171 -31.83 37.20 -3.43
C HIS A 171 -31.81 36.15 -4.54
N ALA A 172 -30.79 35.28 -4.58
CA ALA A 172 -30.72 34.15 -5.50
C ALA A 172 -31.94 33.22 -5.34
N LYS A 173 -32.35 32.98 -4.09
CA LYS A 173 -33.55 32.21 -3.76
C LYS A 173 -34.84 32.91 -4.21
N ASP A 174 -34.98 34.21 -4.00
CA ASP A 174 -36.14 34.98 -4.45
C ASP A 174 -36.26 34.99 -5.99
N ILE A 175 -35.15 35.06 -6.72
CA ILE A 175 -35.13 34.94 -8.18
C ILE A 175 -35.60 33.54 -8.60
N HIS A 176 -35.09 32.49 -7.95
CA HIS A 176 -35.49 31.11 -8.22
C HIS A 176 -36.99 30.88 -7.95
N ASP A 177 -37.47 31.25 -6.77
CA ASP A 177 -38.88 31.10 -6.38
C ASP A 177 -39.80 31.98 -7.27
N GLY A 178 -39.31 33.15 -7.70
CA GLY A 178 -39.97 34.03 -8.65
C GLY A 178 -40.07 33.45 -10.07
N ALA A 179 -39.01 32.79 -10.55
CA ALA A 179 -38.98 32.09 -11.82
C ALA A 179 -39.95 30.90 -11.82
N ASP A 180 -39.98 30.10 -10.74
CA ASP A 180 -40.93 29.00 -10.56
C ASP A 180 -42.39 29.48 -10.51
N ALA A 181 -42.66 30.59 -9.81
CA ALA A 181 -43.98 31.20 -9.78
C ALA A 181 -44.40 31.75 -11.14
N ALA A 182 -43.47 32.33 -11.90
CA ALA A 182 -43.71 32.82 -13.26
C ALA A 182 -43.99 31.66 -14.24
N ALA A 183 -43.21 30.59 -14.17
CA ALA A 183 -43.42 29.38 -14.97
C ALA A 183 -44.79 28.73 -14.69
N ASN A 184 -45.16 28.60 -13.41
CA ASN A 184 -46.47 28.05 -13.02
C ASN A 184 -47.65 28.94 -13.45
N ARG A 185 -47.51 30.27 -13.39
CA ARG A 185 -48.53 31.21 -13.90
C ARG A 185 -48.64 31.14 -15.43
N ALA A 186 -47.52 31.05 -16.14
CA ALA A 186 -47.50 30.89 -17.59
C ALA A 186 -48.18 29.57 -18.01
N PHE A 187 -47.96 28.50 -17.26
CA PHE A 187 -48.62 27.20 -17.45
C PHE A 187 -50.14 27.28 -17.22
N ALA A 188 -50.59 27.93 -16.13
CA ALA A 188 -52.01 28.12 -15.85
C ALA A 188 -52.74 28.99 -16.89
N LEU A 189 -52.10 30.08 -17.35
CA LEU A 189 -52.62 30.94 -18.43
C LEU A 189 -52.65 30.20 -19.79
N GLY A 190 -51.67 29.31 -20.03
CA GLY A 190 -51.65 28.41 -21.18
C GLY A 190 -52.83 27.44 -21.20
N LEU A 191 -53.17 26.84 -20.05
CA LEU A 191 -54.34 25.97 -19.93
C LEU A 191 -55.67 26.71 -20.13
N ALA A 192 -55.80 27.93 -19.61
CA ALA A 192 -57.00 28.76 -19.79
C ALA A 192 -57.21 29.19 -21.25
N THR A 193 -56.13 29.57 -21.95
CA THR A 193 -56.18 29.92 -23.38
C THR A 193 -56.45 28.70 -24.28
N ALA A 194 -55.89 27.53 -23.95
CA ALA A 194 -56.21 26.27 -24.62
C ALA A 194 -57.70 25.89 -24.48
N GLY A 195 -58.27 26.03 -23.28
CA GLY A 195 -59.69 25.77 -23.03
C GLY A 195 -60.63 26.72 -23.79
N PHE A 196 -60.30 28.02 -23.85
CA PHE A 196 -61.07 29.01 -24.60
C PHE A 196 -61.01 28.77 -26.13
N THR A 197 -59.85 28.33 -26.62
CA THR A 197 -59.64 27.96 -28.03
C THR A 197 -60.48 26.74 -28.42
N ALA A 198 -60.54 25.72 -27.56
CA ALA A 198 -61.37 24.53 -27.78
C ALA A 198 -62.88 24.87 -27.88
N LEU A 199 -63.36 25.82 -27.06
CA LEU A 199 -64.75 26.28 -27.07
C LEU A 199 -65.12 27.01 -28.38
N ILE A 200 -64.22 27.86 -28.90
CA ILE A 200 -64.41 28.58 -30.18
C ILE A 200 -64.39 27.60 -31.37
N LEU A 201 -63.49 26.62 -31.36
CA LEU A 201 -63.39 25.61 -32.41
C LEU A 201 -64.64 24.72 -32.51
N ALA A 202 -65.28 24.40 -31.38
CA ALA A 202 -66.52 23.63 -31.35
C ALA A 202 -67.71 24.40 -31.99
N VAL A 203 -67.82 25.71 -31.76
CA VAL A 203 -68.86 26.58 -32.34
C VAL A 203 -68.65 26.79 -33.85
N VAL A 204 -67.41 26.98 -34.29
CA VAL A 204 -67.04 27.11 -35.71
C VAL A 204 -67.29 25.79 -36.48
N GLY A 205 -67.03 24.64 -35.86
CA GLY A 205 -67.23 23.32 -36.47
C GLY A 205 -68.68 23.03 -36.87
N LEU A 206 -69.65 23.41 -36.05
CA LEU A 206 -71.09 23.21 -36.33
C LEU A 206 -71.59 24.09 -37.48
N PHE A 207 -71.07 25.31 -37.62
CA PHE A 207 -71.44 26.27 -38.68
C PHE A 207 -70.87 25.89 -40.06
N THR A 208 -69.68 25.30 -40.08
CA THR A 208 -68.96 24.90 -41.32
C THR A 208 -69.60 23.67 -41.99
N ARG A 209 -70.19 22.75 -41.20
CA ARG A 209 -70.82 21.50 -41.64
C ARG A 209 -71.95 21.67 -42.66
N ASN A 210 -72.89 22.57 -42.42
CA ASN A 210 -74.11 22.67 -43.23
C ASN A 210 -73.99 23.60 -44.44
N SER A 211 -72.91 24.39 -44.53
CA SER A 211 -72.77 25.44 -45.55
C SER A 211 -71.60 25.24 -46.52
N ILE A 212 -70.63 24.36 -46.21
CA ILE A 212 -69.38 24.22 -47.00
C ILE A 212 -69.09 22.74 -47.31
N LEU A 213 -69.32 21.82 -46.36
CA LEU A 213 -68.90 20.41 -46.45
C LEU A 213 -69.67 19.55 -47.48
N SER A 214 -70.98 19.76 -47.69
CA SER A 214 -71.75 18.96 -48.67
C SER A 214 -71.36 19.21 -50.15
N PRO A 215 -71.10 20.46 -50.58
CA PRO A 215 -70.49 20.73 -51.89
C PRO A 215 -69.05 20.22 -52.03
N LEU A 216 -68.22 20.30 -50.98
CA LEU A 216 -66.84 19.80 -50.99
C LEU A 216 -66.76 18.28 -51.19
N THR A 217 -67.67 17.50 -50.60
CA THR A 217 -67.67 16.04 -50.74
C THR A 217 -67.77 15.54 -52.20
N ARG A 218 -68.34 16.34 -53.12
CA ARG A 218 -68.38 16.01 -54.56
C ARG A 218 -67.06 16.28 -55.29
N ILE A 219 -66.31 17.33 -54.93
CA ILE A 219 -64.94 17.58 -55.43
C ILE A 219 -63.92 16.62 -54.79
N THR A 220 -64.10 16.25 -53.52
CA THR A 220 -63.28 15.25 -52.84
C THR A 220 -63.35 13.87 -53.51
N ALA A 221 -64.49 13.50 -54.11
CA ALA A 221 -64.61 12.26 -54.88
C ALA A 221 -63.71 12.26 -56.14
N SER A 222 -63.57 13.40 -56.82
CA SER A 222 -62.63 13.58 -57.93
C SER A 222 -61.16 13.56 -57.45
N MET A 223 -60.86 14.13 -56.27
CA MET A 223 -59.51 14.10 -55.67
C MET A 223 -59.09 12.70 -55.18
N LYS A 224 -60.05 11.87 -54.76
CA LYS A 224 -59.81 10.49 -54.31
C LYS A 224 -59.42 9.56 -55.47
N ALA A 225 -59.91 9.82 -56.68
CA ALA A 225 -59.46 9.14 -57.91
C ALA A 225 -58.00 9.50 -58.25
N LEU A 226 -57.62 10.78 -58.11
CA LEU A 226 -56.25 11.26 -58.32
C LEU A 226 -55.25 10.69 -57.30
N ALA A 227 -55.66 10.56 -56.03
CA ALA A 227 -54.87 9.94 -54.97
C ALA A 227 -54.72 8.40 -55.11
N GLY A 228 -55.60 7.76 -55.89
CA GLY A 228 -55.50 6.34 -56.26
C GLY A 228 -54.55 6.06 -57.42
N GLY A 229 -53.90 7.08 -57.99
CA GLY A 229 -52.94 6.97 -59.10
C GLY A 229 -53.55 7.15 -60.49
N ASP A 230 -54.86 7.42 -60.60
CA ASP A 230 -55.55 7.65 -61.87
C ASP A 230 -55.50 9.15 -62.25
N LEU A 231 -54.54 9.50 -63.11
CA LEU A 231 -54.26 10.88 -63.53
C LEU A 231 -55.03 11.31 -64.80
N GLU A 232 -55.93 10.48 -65.34
CA GLU A 232 -56.58 10.67 -66.66
C GLU A 232 -58.07 11.10 -66.58
N ARG A 233 -58.69 11.10 -65.39
CA ARG A 233 -60.15 11.30 -65.19
C ARG A 233 -60.59 12.79 -65.14
N PRO A 234 -61.73 13.19 -65.77
CA PRO A 234 -62.22 14.58 -65.76
C PRO A 234 -62.89 15.02 -64.44
N ILE A 235 -62.68 16.29 -64.03
CA ILE A 235 -63.14 16.89 -62.76
C ILE A 235 -64.52 17.59 -62.90
N ALA A 236 -65.43 17.41 -61.93
CA ALA A 236 -66.82 17.94 -61.95
C ALA A 236 -66.98 19.38 -61.35
N ASP A 237 -68.14 20.01 -61.59
CA ASP A 237 -68.56 21.33 -61.04
C ASP A 237 -67.76 22.59 -61.50
N LEU A 238 -67.08 22.51 -62.65
CA LEU A 238 -66.28 23.60 -63.28
C LEU A 238 -67.04 24.91 -63.61
N GLN A 239 -68.38 24.91 -63.61
CA GLN A 239 -69.22 26.05 -64.01
C GLN A 239 -69.77 26.87 -62.82
N ARG A 240 -69.36 26.56 -61.59
CA ARG A 240 -69.73 27.33 -60.39
C ARG A 240 -68.97 28.66 -60.34
N THR A 241 -69.64 29.73 -59.93
CA THR A 241 -69.08 31.08 -59.82
C THR A 241 -68.63 31.47 -58.40
N ASP A 242 -68.61 30.49 -57.49
CA ASP A 242 -68.11 30.61 -56.12
C ASP A 242 -66.80 29.82 -55.92
N GLU A 243 -66.20 29.87 -54.73
CA GLU A 243 -64.84 29.36 -54.51
C GLU A 243 -64.69 27.84 -54.67
N VAL A 244 -65.79 27.08 -54.66
CA VAL A 244 -65.82 25.65 -54.99
C VAL A 244 -65.52 25.43 -56.49
N GLY A 245 -65.94 26.34 -57.37
CA GLY A 245 -65.57 26.34 -58.79
C GLY A 245 -64.08 26.60 -59.04
N ASN A 246 -63.45 27.46 -58.23
CA ASN A 246 -62.00 27.70 -58.29
C ASN A 246 -61.19 26.50 -57.75
N MET A 247 -61.74 25.71 -56.82
CA MET A 247 -61.11 24.47 -56.34
C MET A 247 -61.10 23.36 -57.40
N ALA A 248 -62.11 23.28 -58.28
CA ALA A 248 -62.11 22.36 -59.41
C ALA A 248 -60.96 22.66 -60.41
N GLN A 249 -60.57 23.93 -60.57
CA GLN A 249 -59.37 24.35 -61.34
C GLN A 249 -58.05 24.10 -60.58
N ALA A 250 -58.03 24.15 -59.25
CA ALA A 250 -56.82 23.90 -58.46
C ALA A 250 -56.45 22.40 -58.34
N VAL A 251 -57.44 21.50 -58.42
CA VAL A 251 -57.21 20.04 -58.47
C VAL A 251 -56.44 19.64 -59.75
N GLU A 252 -56.59 20.39 -60.84
CA GLU A 252 -55.81 20.25 -62.07
C GLU A 252 -54.32 20.59 -61.88
N VAL A 253 -53.99 21.54 -60.98
CA VAL A 253 -52.61 21.90 -60.60
C VAL A 253 -52.00 20.88 -59.63
N PHE A 254 -52.80 20.31 -58.73
CA PHE A 254 -52.35 19.30 -57.76
C PHE A 254 -51.88 17.99 -58.41
N ARG A 255 -52.48 17.60 -59.55
CA ARG A 255 -52.01 16.49 -60.41
C ARG A 255 -50.53 16.65 -60.80
N ASN A 256 -50.08 17.88 -61.03
CA ASN A 256 -48.71 18.18 -61.44
C ASN A 256 -47.71 18.19 -60.26
N ASN A 257 -48.15 18.56 -59.05
CA ASN A 257 -47.30 18.56 -57.83
C ASN A 257 -47.10 17.16 -57.21
N ALA A 258 -48.01 16.22 -57.43
CA ALA A 258 -47.87 14.84 -56.96
C ALA A 258 -46.65 14.11 -57.57
N ILE A 259 -46.14 14.60 -58.69
CA ILE A 259 -44.92 14.12 -59.35
C ILE A 259 -43.65 14.55 -58.57
N GLU A 260 -43.67 15.67 -57.84
CA GLU A 260 -42.51 16.25 -57.13
C GLU A 260 -42.32 15.68 -55.70
N VAL A 261 -43.39 15.30 -55.01
CA VAL A 261 -43.34 14.75 -53.62
C VAL A 261 -42.60 13.41 -53.53
N ARG A 262 -42.62 12.60 -54.60
CA ARG A 262 -41.90 11.31 -54.67
C ARG A 262 -40.37 11.47 -54.62
N LYS A 263 -39.86 12.66 -54.91
CA LYS A 263 -38.42 12.99 -54.93
C LYS A 263 -37.86 13.29 -53.53
N LEU A 264 -38.63 13.97 -52.68
CA LEU A 264 -38.20 14.40 -51.33
C LEU A 264 -38.14 13.26 -50.30
N GLN A 265 -38.94 12.21 -50.47
CA GLN A 265 -38.91 11.03 -49.58
C GLN A 265 -37.62 10.21 -49.72
N ALA A 266 -36.95 10.27 -50.88
CA ALA A 266 -35.66 9.63 -51.09
C ALA A 266 -34.51 10.36 -50.36
N GLU A 267 -34.63 11.66 -50.08
CA GLU A 267 -33.59 12.47 -49.44
C GLU A 267 -33.55 12.32 -47.91
N GLN A 268 -34.69 12.10 -47.24
CA GLN A 268 -34.75 11.90 -45.78
C GLN A 268 -34.20 10.54 -45.31
N ALA A 269 -34.34 9.49 -46.13
CA ALA A 269 -33.80 8.17 -45.79
C ALA A 269 -32.26 8.16 -45.73
N GLU A 270 -31.60 8.99 -46.53
CA GLU A 270 -30.13 9.07 -46.58
C GLU A 270 -29.54 9.84 -45.38
N GLN A 271 -30.20 10.90 -44.89
CA GLN A 271 -29.72 11.64 -43.71
C GLN A 271 -29.76 10.82 -42.42
N LYS A 272 -30.78 9.98 -42.24
CA LYS A 272 -30.92 9.12 -41.05
C LYS A 272 -29.83 8.05 -41.00
N ARG A 273 -29.45 7.51 -42.17
CA ARG A 273 -28.36 6.54 -42.34
C ARG A 273 -26.99 7.14 -42.00
N GLN A 274 -26.75 8.39 -42.40
CA GLN A 274 -25.50 9.10 -42.10
C GLN A 274 -25.35 9.43 -40.60
N ALA A 275 -26.42 9.80 -39.91
CA ALA A 275 -26.39 10.08 -38.48
C ALA A 275 -26.13 8.83 -37.62
N GLN A 276 -26.72 7.68 -37.97
CA GLN A 276 -26.43 6.41 -37.29
C GLN A 276 -24.97 5.96 -37.52
N ALA A 277 -24.46 6.08 -38.75
CA ALA A 277 -23.07 5.76 -39.06
C ALA A 277 -22.06 6.63 -38.28
N ALA A 278 -22.34 7.92 -38.13
CA ALA A 278 -21.50 8.85 -37.35
C ALA A 278 -21.48 8.50 -35.85
N ARG A 279 -22.63 8.13 -35.28
CA ARG A 279 -22.72 7.70 -33.88
C ARG A 279 -21.95 6.40 -33.62
N HIS A 280 -22.04 5.44 -34.54
CA HIS A 280 -21.28 4.19 -34.47
C HIS A 280 -19.76 4.41 -34.53
N ALA A 281 -19.32 5.26 -35.45
CA ALA A 281 -17.91 5.62 -35.56
C ALA A 281 -17.37 6.27 -34.28
N ALA A 282 -18.12 7.19 -33.68
CA ALA A 282 -17.75 7.86 -32.44
C ALA A 282 -17.66 6.90 -31.24
N MET A 283 -18.63 5.98 -31.09
CA MET A 283 -18.64 5.00 -30.01
C MET A 283 -17.47 4.02 -30.11
N LYS A 284 -17.17 3.53 -31.32
CA LYS A 284 -16.01 2.68 -31.59
C LYS A 284 -14.70 3.38 -31.22
N GLN A 285 -14.57 4.66 -31.59
CA GLN A 285 -13.37 5.45 -31.31
C GLN A 285 -13.18 5.69 -29.80
N MET A 286 -14.27 5.90 -29.05
CA MET A 286 -14.25 5.97 -27.59
C MET A 286 -13.87 4.64 -26.93
N ALA A 287 -14.43 3.53 -27.43
CA ALA A 287 -14.11 2.18 -26.96
C ALA A 287 -12.62 1.83 -27.18
N ASP A 288 -12.08 2.13 -28.36
CA ASP A 288 -10.66 1.91 -28.69
C ASP A 288 -9.73 2.76 -27.82
N ALA A 289 -10.08 4.02 -27.55
CA ALA A 289 -9.33 4.90 -26.66
C ALA A 289 -9.36 4.41 -25.20
N PHE A 290 -10.52 3.95 -24.73
CA PHE A 290 -10.69 3.36 -23.40
C PHE A 290 -9.88 2.07 -23.25
N GLU A 291 -9.95 1.15 -24.23
CA GLU A 291 -9.16 -0.10 -24.27
C GLU A 291 -7.66 0.18 -24.17
N SER A 292 -7.17 1.15 -24.93
CA SER A 292 -5.75 1.52 -24.92
C SER A 292 -5.31 2.09 -23.57
N SER A 293 -6.12 2.97 -22.97
CA SER A 293 -5.79 3.61 -21.70
C SER A 293 -5.81 2.62 -20.54
N VAL A 294 -6.90 1.87 -20.39
CA VAL A 294 -7.05 0.90 -19.28
C VAL A 294 -6.12 -0.29 -19.48
N GLY A 295 -5.96 -0.76 -20.73
CA GLY A 295 -5.02 -1.83 -21.06
C GLY A 295 -3.57 -1.51 -20.67
N LYS A 296 -3.12 -0.26 -20.88
CA LYS A 296 -1.79 0.20 -20.43
C LYS A 296 -1.66 0.18 -18.91
N VAL A 297 -2.66 0.69 -18.18
CA VAL A 297 -2.65 0.70 -16.71
C VAL A 297 -2.57 -0.73 -16.16
N VAL A 298 -3.44 -1.63 -16.66
CA VAL A 298 -3.43 -3.04 -16.28
C VAL A 298 -2.07 -3.68 -16.56
N GLN A 299 -1.51 -3.47 -17.75
CA GLN A 299 -0.18 -3.96 -18.11
C GLN A 299 0.90 -3.47 -17.14
N THR A 300 0.90 -2.19 -16.78
CA THR A 300 1.86 -1.62 -15.81
C THR A 300 1.69 -2.24 -14.43
N VAL A 301 0.46 -2.43 -13.95
CA VAL A 301 0.19 -3.06 -12.65
C VAL A 301 0.66 -4.53 -12.63
N THR A 302 0.38 -5.29 -13.69
CA THR A 302 0.84 -6.69 -13.81
C THR A 302 2.37 -6.78 -13.82
N SER A 303 3.05 -5.89 -14.55
CA SER A 303 4.52 -5.84 -14.55
C SER A 303 5.07 -5.52 -13.16
N ALA A 304 4.53 -4.49 -12.49
CA ALA A 304 4.96 -4.11 -11.13
C ALA A 304 4.71 -5.23 -10.11
N ALA A 305 3.58 -5.94 -10.21
CA ALA A 305 3.28 -7.10 -9.38
C ALA A 305 4.29 -8.23 -9.61
N THR A 306 4.66 -8.50 -10.86
CA THR A 306 5.67 -9.53 -11.20
C THR A 306 7.05 -9.16 -10.65
N GLU A 307 7.45 -7.89 -10.76
CA GLU A 307 8.71 -7.38 -10.20
C GLU A 307 8.72 -7.50 -8.66
N LEU A 308 7.61 -7.15 -8.00
CA LEU A 308 7.46 -7.32 -6.55
C LEU A 308 7.55 -8.80 -6.12
N GLN A 309 6.95 -9.73 -6.88
CA GLN A 309 7.07 -11.16 -6.61
C GLN A 309 8.51 -11.65 -6.71
N ALA A 310 9.26 -11.20 -7.72
CA ALA A 310 10.67 -11.55 -7.89
C ALA A 310 11.53 -10.96 -6.77
N ALA A 311 11.32 -9.68 -6.44
CA ALA A 311 12.03 -9.00 -5.36
C ALA A 311 11.76 -9.65 -3.99
N SER A 312 10.52 -10.05 -3.73
CA SER A 312 10.15 -10.70 -2.48
C SER A 312 10.73 -12.12 -2.37
N GLN A 313 10.77 -12.89 -3.46
CA GLN A 313 11.45 -14.18 -3.48
C GLN A 313 12.95 -14.04 -3.20
N GLN A 314 13.59 -13.03 -3.77
CA GLN A 314 15.00 -12.74 -3.52
C GLN A 314 15.24 -12.34 -2.05
N LEU A 315 14.38 -11.48 -1.48
CA LEU A 315 14.44 -11.12 -0.06
C LEU A 315 14.27 -12.34 0.85
N ALA A 316 13.32 -13.22 0.55
CA ALA A 316 13.11 -14.46 1.31
C ALA A 316 14.34 -15.39 1.24
N ALA A 317 14.97 -15.50 0.07
CA ALA A 317 16.21 -16.26 -0.09
C ALA A 317 17.36 -15.67 0.75
N SER A 318 17.56 -14.35 0.69
CA SER A 318 18.59 -13.66 1.48
C SER A 318 18.34 -13.74 2.99
N ALA A 319 17.08 -13.67 3.42
CA ALA A 319 16.69 -13.87 4.81
C ALA A 319 17.04 -15.29 5.30
N ASN A 320 16.71 -16.33 4.51
CA ASN A 320 17.04 -17.71 4.83
C ASN A 320 18.56 -17.94 4.89
N GLU A 321 19.32 -17.37 3.95
CA GLU A 321 20.78 -17.43 3.98
C GLU A 321 21.35 -16.75 5.23
N THR A 322 20.84 -15.57 5.59
CA THR A 322 21.25 -14.84 6.79
C THR A 322 20.96 -15.63 8.06
N SER A 323 19.80 -16.28 8.16
CA SER A 323 19.45 -17.14 9.31
C SER A 323 20.39 -18.36 9.41
N ALA A 324 20.73 -18.99 8.29
CA ALA A 324 21.68 -20.10 8.25
C ALA A 324 23.11 -19.66 8.66
N GLN A 325 23.56 -18.50 8.19
CA GLN A 325 24.84 -17.91 8.59
C GLN A 325 24.83 -17.55 10.08
N ALA A 326 23.73 -16.98 10.58
CA ALA A 326 23.57 -16.65 12.00
C ALA A 326 23.67 -17.89 12.89
N THR A 327 23.04 -19.00 12.48
CA THR A 327 23.15 -20.29 13.18
C THR A 327 24.58 -20.81 13.20
N THR A 328 25.32 -20.65 12.09
CA THR A 328 26.73 -21.04 11.99
C THR A 328 27.61 -20.21 12.93
N VAL A 329 27.40 -18.89 12.96
CA VAL A 329 28.12 -17.96 13.85
C VAL A 329 27.80 -18.25 15.31
N ALA A 330 26.54 -18.52 15.66
CA ALA A 330 26.13 -18.90 17.02
C ALA A 330 26.86 -20.16 17.49
N SER A 331 26.93 -21.18 16.62
CA SER A 331 27.65 -22.43 16.90
C SER A 331 29.15 -22.18 17.10
N ALA A 332 29.76 -21.34 16.26
CA ALA A 332 31.17 -20.97 16.39
C ALA A 332 31.46 -20.19 17.68
N ALA A 333 30.58 -19.26 18.08
CA ALA A 333 30.68 -18.52 19.33
C ALA A 333 30.56 -19.45 20.55
N GLN A 334 29.62 -20.40 20.52
CA GLN A 334 29.46 -21.41 21.57
C GLN A 334 30.72 -22.28 21.71
N GLN A 335 31.31 -22.70 20.58
CA GLN A 335 32.56 -23.45 20.57
C GLN A 335 33.73 -22.62 21.11
N ALA A 336 33.82 -21.34 20.73
CA ALA A 336 34.84 -20.42 21.26
C ALA A 336 34.71 -20.21 22.77
N SER A 337 33.47 -20.11 23.29
CA SER A 337 33.20 -20.03 24.73
C SER A 337 33.67 -21.29 25.48
N SER A 338 33.37 -22.48 24.93
CA SER A 338 33.86 -23.76 25.49
C SER A 338 35.39 -23.84 25.50
N ASN A 339 36.04 -23.37 24.43
CA ASN A 339 37.50 -23.30 24.36
C ASN A 339 38.06 -22.33 25.41
N ALA A 340 37.43 -21.16 25.60
CA ALA A 340 37.83 -20.20 26.63
C ALA A 340 37.73 -20.81 28.04
N GLN A 341 36.65 -21.54 28.35
CA GLN A 341 36.52 -22.27 29.61
C GLN A 341 37.62 -23.33 29.81
N THR A 342 37.99 -24.04 28.74
CA THR A 342 39.08 -25.02 28.78
C THR A 342 40.43 -24.35 29.05
N VAL A 343 40.70 -23.21 28.41
CA VAL A 343 41.93 -22.45 28.68
C VAL A 343 41.91 -21.87 30.09
N ALA A 344 40.77 -21.39 30.59
CA ALA A 344 40.64 -20.90 31.96
C ALA A 344 41.02 -21.99 32.98
N ALA A 345 40.47 -23.19 32.83
CA ALA A 345 40.82 -24.34 33.68
C ALA A 345 42.32 -24.69 33.60
N ALA A 346 42.91 -24.69 32.40
CA ALA A 346 44.34 -24.91 32.23
C ALA A 346 45.19 -23.81 32.89
N THR A 347 44.72 -22.56 32.88
CA THR A 347 45.38 -21.40 33.48
C THR A 347 45.32 -21.45 35.02
N GLU A 348 44.21 -21.93 35.59
CA GLU A 348 44.10 -22.22 37.02
C GLU A 348 45.08 -23.33 37.45
N GLN A 349 45.17 -24.42 36.67
CA GLN A 349 46.14 -25.49 36.93
C GLN A 349 47.59 -25.01 36.82
N LEU A 350 47.91 -24.16 35.83
CA LEU A 350 49.22 -23.53 35.72
C LEU A 350 49.52 -22.63 36.92
N SER A 351 48.55 -21.85 37.38
CA SER A 351 48.71 -20.98 38.55
C SER A 351 49.03 -21.80 39.81
N ALA A 352 48.35 -22.93 40.01
CA ALA A 352 48.66 -23.85 41.11
C ALA A 352 50.08 -24.43 41.00
N SER A 353 50.49 -24.88 39.80
CA SER A 353 51.83 -25.40 39.55
C SER A 353 52.94 -24.36 39.80
N ILE A 354 52.72 -23.12 39.36
CA ILE A 354 53.64 -22.00 39.61
C ILE A 354 53.77 -21.72 41.11
N ALA A 355 52.67 -21.77 41.87
CA ALA A 355 52.69 -21.59 43.32
C ALA A 355 53.48 -22.70 44.03
N GLU A 356 53.33 -23.96 43.60
CA GLU A 356 54.12 -25.08 44.11
C GLU A 356 55.61 -24.93 43.79
N ILE A 357 55.96 -24.51 42.57
CA ILE A 357 57.35 -24.25 42.17
C ILE A 357 57.93 -23.12 43.00
N ALA A 358 57.18 -22.03 43.24
CA ALA A 358 57.62 -20.93 44.10
C ALA A 358 57.98 -21.42 45.50
N GLN A 359 57.12 -22.24 46.11
CA GLN A 359 57.36 -22.83 47.43
C GLN A 359 58.58 -23.77 47.42
N GLN A 360 58.78 -24.54 46.35
CA GLN A 360 59.93 -25.44 46.22
C GLN A 360 61.25 -24.68 46.05
N VAL A 361 61.24 -23.54 45.35
CA VAL A 361 62.39 -22.64 45.20
C VAL A 361 62.76 -22.01 46.54
N GLU A 362 61.78 -21.48 47.29
CA GLU A 362 61.99 -20.92 48.63
C GLU A 362 62.60 -21.97 49.57
N ARG A 363 62.07 -23.20 49.56
CA ARG A 363 62.62 -24.32 50.33
C ARG A 363 64.06 -24.64 49.92
N SER A 364 64.39 -24.57 48.63
CA SER A 364 65.74 -24.86 48.13
C SER A 364 66.74 -23.79 48.56
N GLN A 365 66.36 -22.51 48.52
CA GLN A 365 67.16 -21.40 49.07
C GLN A 365 67.40 -21.55 50.57
N ALA A 366 66.38 -21.96 51.34
CA ALA A 366 66.53 -22.24 52.77
C ALA A 366 67.50 -23.40 53.03
N VAL A 367 67.49 -24.46 52.22
CA VAL A 367 68.44 -25.58 52.31
C VAL A 367 69.86 -25.10 51.99
N ALA A 368 70.04 -24.35 50.91
CA ALA A 368 71.34 -23.81 50.50
C ALA A 368 71.94 -22.88 51.58
N THR A 369 71.14 -21.96 52.13
CA THR A 369 71.57 -21.07 53.23
C THR A 369 72.03 -21.85 54.47
N ARG A 370 71.33 -22.95 54.83
CA ARG A 370 71.77 -23.82 55.93
C ARG A 370 73.06 -24.56 55.59
N ALA A 371 73.20 -25.08 54.37
CA ALA A 371 74.40 -25.77 53.93
C ALA A 371 75.63 -24.84 53.92
N GLU A 372 75.44 -23.58 53.54
CA GLU A 372 76.47 -22.53 53.63
C GLU A 372 76.92 -22.33 55.09
N THR A 373 75.97 -22.20 56.01
CA THR A 373 76.26 -22.10 57.46
C THR A 373 77.01 -23.34 57.98
N GLU A 374 76.61 -24.55 57.57
CA GLU A 374 77.28 -25.79 57.98
C GLU A 374 78.70 -25.89 57.40
N ALA A 375 78.92 -25.46 56.15
CA ALA A 375 80.24 -25.41 55.53
C ALA A 375 81.17 -24.42 56.26
N GLU A 376 80.68 -23.23 56.61
CA GLU A 376 81.42 -22.26 57.42
C GLU A 376 81.83 -22.83 58.78
N GLN A 377 80.91 -23.52 59.46
CA GLN A 377 81.20 -24.17 60.74
C GLN A 377 82.24 -25.29 60.59
N ALA A 378 82.15 -26.11 59.55
CA ALA A 378 83.12 -27.17 59.27
C ALA A 378 84.52 -26.60 58.99
N THR A 379 84.61 -25.54 58.17
CA THR A 379 85.86 -24.82 57.92
C THR A 379 86.46 -24.26 59.21
N GLY A 380 85.63 -23.68 60.09
CA GLY A 380 86.05 -23.24 61.42
C GLY A 380 86.65 -24.37 62.27
N GLN A 381 85.98 -25.51 62.34
CA GLN A 381 86.45 -26.69 63.09
C GLN A 381 87.76 -27.27 62.53
N ILE A 382 87.91 -27.34 61.21
CA ILE A 382 89.14 -27.84 60.57
C ILE A 382 90.30 -26.86 60.80
N ARG A 383 90.06 -25.54 60.76
CA ARG A 383 91.08 -24.53 61.11
C ARG A 383 91.54 -24.70 62.55
N HIS A 384 90.62 -24.86 63.50
CA HIS A 384 90.96 -25.17 64.90
C HIS A 384 91.78 -26.46 65.05
N LEU A 385 91.48 -27.51 64.29
CA LEU A 385 92.28 -28.73 64.27
C LEU A 385 93.68 -28.49 63.70
N SER A 386 93.79 -27.72 62.61
CA SER A 386 95.07 -27.36 62.00
C SER A 386 95.97 -26.59 62.98
N ASP A 387 95.40 -25.64 63.72
CA ASP A 387 96.08 -24.88 64.77
C ASP A 387 96.58 -25.81 65.90
N ALA A 388 95.72 -26.72 66.38
CA ALA A 388 96.07 -27.69 67.41
C ALA A 388 97.20 -28.62 66.96
N VAL A 389 97.15 -29.11 65.71
CA VAL A 389 98.22 -29.93 65.12
C VAL A 389 99.52 -29.14 64.97
N GLY A 390 99.44 -27.84 64.64
CA GLY A 390 100.58 -26.92 64.65
C GLY A 390 101.26 -26.84 66.02
N GLN A 391 100.48 -26.71 67.09
CA GLN A 391 101.00 -26.71 68.47
C GLN A 391 101.68 -28.05 68.84
N ILE A 392 101.11 -29.19 68.41
CA ILE A 392 101.74 -30.50 68.61
C ILE A 392 103.09 -30.57 67.88
N ASN A 393 103.17 -30.03 66.66
CA ASN A 393 104.42 -29.99 65.90
C ASN A 393 105.54 -29.23 66.65
N GLU A 394 105.21 -28.10 67.27
CA GLU A 394 106.15 -27.33 68.09
C GLU A 394 106.66 -28.17 69.28
N ILE A 395 105.78 -28.89 69.96
CA ILE A 395 106.14 -29.80 71.07
C ILE A 395 107.05 -30.94 70.57
N VAL A 396 106.73 -31.56 69.43
CA VAL A 396 107.53 -32.66 68.87
C VAL A 396 108.93 -32.19 68.47
N ASN A 397 109.05 -30.99 67.89
CA ASN A 397 110.34 -30.37 67.58
C ASN A 397 111.16 -30.11 68.85
N LEU A 398 110.52 -29.64 69.93
CA LEU A 398 111.18 -29.47 71.23
C LEU A 398 111.67 -30.80 71.80
N ILE A 399 110.85 -31.87 71.77
CA ILE A 399 111.26 -33.20 72.23
C ILE A 399 112.42 -33.75 71.40
N ASN A 400 112.39 -33.55 70.07
CA ASN A 400 113.48 -33.95 69.19
C ASN A 400 114.80 -33.22 69.53
N ALA A 401 114.73 -31.91 69.79
CA ALA A 401 115.87 -31.12 70.24
C ALA A 401 116.42 -31.60 71.60
N ILE A 402 115.54 -31.90 72.56
CA ILE A 402 115.92 -32.47 73.86
C ILE A 402 116.58 -33.84 73.69
N ALA A 403 116.05 -34.71 72.82
CA ALA A 403 116.63 -36.01 72.52
C ALA A 403 118.02 -35.88 71.88
N HIS A 404 118.21 -34.92 70.97
CA HIS A 404 119.51 -34.65 70.37
C HIS A 404 120.52 -34.13 71.40
N GLN A 405 120.12 -33.20 72.27
CA GLN A 405 120.94 -32.70 73.36
C GLN A 405 121.29 -33.81 74.37
N THR A 406 120.34 -34.67 74.70
CA THR A 406 120.54 -35.82 75.58
C THR A 406 121.52 -36.82 74.98
N ASN A 407 121.44 -37.08 73.67
CA ASN A 407 122.38 -37.93 72.95
C ASN A 407 123.81 -37.35 72.95
N LEU A 408 123.96 -36.03 72.82
CA LEU A 408 125.27 -35.35 72.93
C LEU A 408 125.83 -35.39 74.36
N LEU A 409 124.98 -35.18 75.37
CA LEU A 409 125.38 -35.31 76.78
C LEU A 409 125.81 -36.74 77.11
N ALA A 410 125.05 -37.74 76.64
CA ALA A 410 125.37 -39.15 76.80
C ALA A 410 126.66 -39.53 76.08
N LEU A 411 126.90 -38.99 74.87
CA LEU A 411 128.17 -39.17 74.15
C LEU A 411 129.36 -38.60 74.92
N ASN A 412 129.24 -37.37 75.46
CA ASN A 412 130.27 -36.77 76.30
C ASN A 412 130.53 -37.60 77.55
N ALA A 413 129.48 -38.14 78.18
CA ALA A 413 129.60 -39.05 79.32
C ALA A 413 130.28 -40.37 78.95
N THR A 414 129.99 -40.96 77.80
CA THR A 414 130.69 -42.16 77.30
C THR A 414 132.18 -41.88 77.06
N ILE A 415 132.53 -40.70 76.54
CA ILE A 415 133.94 -40.29 76.34
C ILE A 415 134.66 -40.16 77.69
N GLU A 416 134.07 -39.48 78.67
CA GLU A 416 134.68 -39.30 79.98
C GLU A 416 134.77 -40.63 80.75
N ALA A 417 133.78 -41.52 80.59
CA ALA A 417 133.80 -42.87 81.14
C ALA A 417 134.92 -43.73 80.51
N ALA A 418 135.18 -43.60 79.21
CA ALA A 418 136.32 -44.23 78.55
C ALA A 418 137.67 -43.67 79.02
N ARG A 419 137.73 -42.37 79.31
CA ARG A 419 138.91 -41.67 79.84
C ARG A 419 139.27 -42.09 81.26
N ALA A 420 138.27 -42.49 82.07
CA ALA A 420 138.44 -43.01 83.43
C ALA A 420 138.91 -44.48 83.50
N GLY A 421 139.08 -45.18 82.38
CA GLY A 421 139.60 -46.55 82.33
C GLY A 421 138.69 -47.57 83.04
N ASP A 422 139.27 -48.47 83.85
CA ASP A 422 138.51 -49.53 84.52
C ASP A 422 137.46 -49.02 85.52
N ALA A 423 137.68 -47.84 86.13
CA ALA A 423 136.74 -47.24 87.08
C ALA A 423 135.46 -46.69 86.40
N GLY A 424 135.50 -46.44 85.09
CA GLY A 424 134.39 -45.85 84.32
C GLY A 424 133.41 -46.86 83.69
N LYS A 425 133.66 -48.18 83.79
CA LYS A 425 132.89 -49.21 83.06
C LYS A 425 131.38 -49.18 83.36
N GLY A 426 130.98 -49.01 84.62
CA GLY A 426 129.55 -48.93 85.00
C GLY A 426 128.88 -47.66 84.44
N PHE A 427 129.59 -46.53 84.47
CA PHE A 427 129.12 -45.28 83.87
C PHE A 427 129.02 -45.35 82.34
N ALA A 428 129.95 -46.04 81.68
CA ALA A 428 129.94 -46.23 80.23
C ALA A 428 128.70 -47.03 79.75
N VAL A 429 128.26 -48.04 80.52
CA VAL A 429 127.04 -48.81 80.20
C VAL A 429 125.80 -47.92 80.29
N VAL A 430 125.65 -47.15 81.38
CA VAL A 430 124.52 -46.23 81.56
C VAL A 430 124.52 -45.14 80.48
N ALA A 431 125.69 -44.55 80.19
CA ALA A 431 125.81 -43.53 79.14
C ALA A 431 125.44 -44.08 77.75
N ASN A 432 125.83 -45.32 77.42
CA ASN A 432 125.41 -45.96 76.17
C ASN A 432 123.92 -46.29 76.13
N GLU A 433 123.30 -46.70 77.25
CA GLU A 433 121.85 -46.94 77.33
C GLU A 433 121.07 -45.64 77.15
N VAL A 434 121.48 -44.55 77.82
CA VAL A 434 120.89 -43.21 77.65
C VAL A 434 121.05 -42.72 76.21
N LYS A 435 122.22 -42.95 75.60
CA LYS A 435 122.45 -42.63 74.18
C LYS A 435 121.52 -43.43 73.26
N GLY A 436 121.31 -44.72 73.55
CA GLY A 436 120.37 -45.59 72.83
C GLY A 436 118.93 -45.08 72.91
N LEU A 437 118.45 -44.78 74.12
CA LEU A 437 117.12 -44.22 74.37
C LEU A 437 116.93 -42.85 73.71
N ALA A 438 117.94 -41.99 73.76
CA ALA A 438 117.91 -40.68 73.12
C ALA A 438 117.84 -40.81 71.58
N SER A 439 118.60 -41.73 70.99
CA SER A 439 118.50 -42.02 69.54
C SER A 439 117.15 -42.64 69.15
N GLN A 440 116.57 -43.49 69.99
CA GLN A 440 115.24 -44.06 69.77
C GLN A 440 114.16 -42.97 69.87
N THR A 441 114.28 -42.05 70.83
CA THR A 441 113.37 -40.91 71.00
C THR A 441 113.45 -39.95 69.81
N ALA A 442 114.66 -39.64 69.32
CA ALA A 442 114.85 -38.81 68.13
C ALA A 442 114.23 -39.45 66.87
N ARG A 443 114.33 -40.78 66.74
CA ARG A 443 113.69 -41.51 65.64
C ARG A 443 112.17 -41.49 65.74
N ALA A 444 111.63 -41.81 66.91
CA ALA A 444 110.18 -41.82 67.16
C ALA A 444 109.56 -40.43 66.96
N THR A 445 110.22 -39.37 67.42
CA THR A 445 109.76 -37.99 67.16
C THR A 445 109.84 -37.59 65.68
N GLY A 446 110.83 -38.09 64.93
CA GLY A 446 110.88 -37.92 63.48
C GLY A 446 109.72 -38.61 62.75
N GLU A 447 109.34 -39.81 63.18
CA GLU A 447 108.15 -40.51 62.66
C GLU A 447 106.86 -39.76 63.01
N ILE A 448 106.73 -39.25 64.24
CA ILE A 448 105.58 -38.43 64.65
C ILE A 448 105.52 -37.13 63.83
N ALA A 449 106.65 -36.45 63.60
CA ALA A 449 106.70 -35.25 62.76
C ALA A 449 106.21 -35.52 61.33
N ASN A 450 106.56 -36.69 60.75
CA ASN A 450 106.03 -37.11 59.44
C ASN A 450 104.51 -37.33 59.49
N HIS A 451 103.98 -37.96 60.54
CA HIS A 451 102.53 -38.12 60.72
C HIS A 451 101.82 -36.78 60.88
N ILE A 452 102.37 -35.84 61.66
CA ILE A 452 101.84 -34.48 61.82
C ILE A 452 101.79 -33.76 60.49
N LYS A 453 102.88 -33.83 59.71
CA LYS A 453 102.91 -33.24 58.37
C LYS A 453 101.81 -33.80 57.47
N ALA A 454 101.61 -35.11 57.48
CA ALA A 454 100.53 -35.75 56.73
C ALA A 454 99.14 -35.30 57.21
N VAL A 455 98.93 -35.13 58.52
CA VAL A 455 97.68 -34.57 59.07
C VAL A 455 97.49 -33.11 58.64
N GLN A 456 98.53 -32.28 58.68
CA GLN A 456 98.46 -30.89 58.22
C GLN A 456 98.10 -30.79 56.73
N GLU A 457 98.78 -31.56 55.88
CA GLU A 457 98.46 -31.66 54.44
C GLU A 457 97.01 -32.14 54.21
N GLY A 458 96.56 -33.12 55.01
CA GLY A 458 95.16 -33.59 55.00
C GLY A 458 94.16 -32.52 55.42
N THR A 459 94.44 -31.75 56.48
CA THR A 459 93.57 -30.65 56.93
C THR A 459 93.51 -29.51 55.91
N ALA A 460 94.63 -29.15 55.28
CA ALA A 460 94.65 -28.13 54.22
C ALA A 460 93.83 -28.57 53.00
N SER A 461 93.95 -29.84 52.60
CA SER A 461 93.13 -30.42 51.54
C SER A 461 91.64 -30.42 51.89
N ALA A 462 91.31 -30.70 53.15
CA ALA A 462 89.92 -30.67 53.63
C ALA A 462 89.33 -29.25 53.61
N VAL A 463 90.08 -28.22 54.04
CA VAL A 463 89.64 -26.81 53.93
C VAL A 463 89.38 -26.44 52.47
N HIS A 464 90.30 -26.76 51.56
CA HIS A 464 90.10 -26.48 50.13
C HIS A 464 88.85 -27.17 49.57
N ALA A 465 88.57 -28.41 49.99
CA ALA A 465 87.37 -29.14 49.59
C ALA A 465 86.09 -28.47 50.13
N VAL A 466 86.08 -28.01 51.38
CA VAL A 466 84.94 -27.30 51.98
C VAL A 466 84.73 -25.92 51.35
N ASP A 467 85.79 -25.16 51.09
CA ASP A 467 85.69 -23.86 50.39
C ASP A 467 85.11 -24.02 48.98
N SER A 468 85.50 -25.08 48.25
CA SER A 468 84.91 -25.43 46.96
C SER A 468 83.41 -25.76 47.07
N ILE A 469 83.01 -26.49 48.12
CA ILE A 469 81.60 -26.78 48.40
C ILE A 469 80.82 -25.49 48.71
N ALA A 470 81.39 -24.58 49.50
CA ALA A 470 80.78 -23.29 49.82
C ALA A 470 80.56 -22.43 48.57
N SER A 471 81.53 -22.40 47.64
CA SER A 471 81.39 -21.71 46.35
C SER A 471 80.21 -22.28 45.54
N VAL A 472 80.11 -23.61 45.44
CA VAL A 472 78.99 -24.26 44.73
C VAL A 472 77.64 -23.94 45.38
N ILE A 473 77.57 -23.87 46.71
CA ILE A 473 76.35 -23.48 47.44
C ILE A 473 75.99 -22.01 47.15
N GLY A 474 76.98 -21.12 47.07
CA GLY A 474 76.78 -19.72 46.66
C GLY A 474 76.17 -19.62 45.26
N GLU A 475 76.70 -20.37 44.29
CA GLU A 475 76.13 -20.46 42.94
C GLU A 475 74.68 -21.00 42.97
N MET A 476 74.38 -21.98 43.83
CA MET A 476 73.00 -22.47 44.01
C MET A 476 72.05 -21.40 44.53
N ASN A 477 72.50 -20.52 45.43
CA ASN A 477 71.70 -19.40 45.93
C ASN A 477 71.40 -18.38 44.83
N GLU A 478 72.39 -18.03 44.00
CA GLU A 478 72.20 -17.12 42.86
C GLU A 478 71.21 -17.70 41.84
N ILE A 479 71.36 -18.99 41.49
CA ILE A 479 70.42 -19.69 40.60
C ILE A 479 69.02 -19.68 41.20
N GLY A 480 68.88 -20.00 42.50
CA GLY A 480 67.60 -19.97 43.20
C GLY A 480 66.92 -18.59 43.13
N SER A 481 67.69 -17.51 43.32
CA SER A 481 67.17 -16.14 43.19
C SER A 481 66.70 -15.81 41.77
N SER A 482 67.45 -16.24 40.75
CA SER A 482 67.05 -16.05 39.35
C SER A 482 65.77 -16.82 39.01
N VAL A 483 65.64 -18.06 39.50
CA VAL A 483 64.42 -18.86 39.28
C VAL A 483 63.23 -18.24 40.01
N ALA A 484 63.41 -17.74 41.24
CA ALA A 484 62.33 -17.06 41.98
C ALA A 484 61.79 -15.84 41.23
N ALA A 485 62.66 -15.02 40.65
CA ALA A 485 62.27 -13.88 39.83
C ALA A 485 61.48 -14.32 38.58
N ALA A 486 61.95 -15.35 37.87
CA ALA A 486 61.25 -15.90 36.70
C ALA A 486 59.87 -16.48 37.06
N VAL A 487 59.75 -17.13 38.22
CA VAL A 487 58.47 -17.67 38.72
C VAL A 487 57.48 -16.56 39.06
N GLN A 488 57.94 -15.43 39.62
CA GLN A 488 57.09 -14.26 39.85
C GLN A 488 56.59 -13.64 38.54
N GLU A 489 57.45 -13.52 37.53
CA GLU A 489 57.06 -13.04 36.20
C GLU A 489 56.05 -13.97 35.53
N GLN A 490 56.27 -15.30 35.61
CA GLN A 490 55.32 -16.29 35.12
C GLN A 490 53.96 -16.18 35.82
N SER A 491 53.94 -15.99 37.14
CA SER A 491 52.70 -15.80 37.90
C SER A 491 51.91 -14.58 37.41
N ALA A 492 52.59 -13.45 37.18
CA ALA A 492 51.97 -12.25 36.64
C ALA A 492 51.40 -12.47 35.22
N ALA A 493 52.18 -13.10 34.34
CA ALA A 493 51.76 -13.41 32.97
C ALA A 493 50.57 -14.38 32.92
N THR A 494 50.58 -15.44 33.75
CA THR A 494 49.44 -16.37 33.88
C THR A 494 48.20 -15.65 34.40
N GLY A 495 48.34 -14.70 35.33
CA GLY A 495 47.23 -13.85 35.78
C GLY A 495 46.66 -12.95 34.67
N GLU A 496 47.49 -12.44 33.77
CA GLU A 496 47.01 -11.71 32.59
C GLU A 496 46.30 -12.60 31.58
N ILE A 497 46.78 -13.83 31.36
CA ILE A 497 46.11 -14.82 30.51
C ILE A 497 44.71 -15.11 31.06
N ALA A 498 44.58 -15.35 32.37
CA ALA A 498 43.29 -15.61 33.01
C ALA A 498 42.28 -14.47 32.76
N ARG A 499 42.71 -13.21 32.99
CA ARG A 499 41.86 -12.03 32.74
C ARG A 499 41.45 -11.90 31.27
N ASN A 500 42.39 -12.11 30.33
CA ASN A 500 42.08 -12.04 28.89
C ASN A 500 41.11 -13.14 28.45
N ILE A 501 41.20 -14.33 29.04
CA ILE A 501 40.29 -15.44 28.74
C ILE A 501 38.89 -15.18 29.29
N GLU A 502 38.77 -14.58 30.47
CA GLU A 502 37.48 -14.15 31.02
C GLU A 502 36.80 -13.12 30.11
N GLN A 503 37.53 -12.08 29.68
CA GLN A 503 37.04 -11.10 28.72
C GLN A 503 36.69 -11.74 27.36
N THR A 504 37.46 -12.71 26.90
CA THR A 504 37.17 -13.46 25.67
C THR A 504 35.87 -14.24 25.81
N ALA A 505 35.66 -14.91 26.94
CA ALA A 505 34.42 -15.65 27.20
C ALA A 505 33.20 -14.72 27.23
N GLU A 506 33.30 -13.56 27.89
CA GLU A 506 32.24 -12.54 27.89
C GLU A 506 31.95 -12.03 26.47
N GLY A 507 32.99 -11.71 25.68
CA GLY A 507 32.83 -11.29 24.28
C GLY A 507 32.16 -12.36 23.41
N THR A 508 32.49 -13.65 23.60
CA THR A 508 31.80 -14.74 22.88
C THR A 508 30.33 -14.88 23.27
N HIS A 509 30.00 -14.61 24.53
CA HIS A 509 28.62 -14.61 25.01
C HIS A 509 27.82 -13.45 24.38
N GLU A 510 28.41 -12.25 24.31
CA GLU A 510 27.81 -11.10 23.65
C GLU A 510 27.54 -11.37 22.16
N VAL A 511 28.52 -11.96 21.45
CA VAL A 511 28.34 -12.37 20.04
C VAL A 511 27.18 -13.37 19.90
N SER A 512 27.07 -14.35 20.80
CA SER A 512 25.97 -15.32 20.81
C SER A 512 24.59 -14.69 21.04
N SER A 513 24.52 -13.67 21.90
CA SER A 513 23.28 -12.90 22.11
C SER A 513 22.92 -12.05 20.88
N ASN A 514 23.90 -11.33 20.34
CA ASN A 514 23.69 -10.44 19.19
C ASN A 514 23.28 -11.23 17.94
N ILE A 515 23.88 -12.41 17.73
CA ILE A 515 23.54 -13.24 16.57
C ILE A 515 22.14 -13.84 16.67
N GLY A 516 21.63 -14.09 17.88
CA GLY A 516 20.21 -14.46 18.08
C GLY A 516 19.25 -13.35 17.64
N THR A 517 19.63 -12.08 17.83
CA THR A 517 18.83 -10.94 17.36
C THR A 517 18.86 -10.81 15.84
N VAL A 518 20.03 -11.01 15.21
CA VAL A 518 20.17 -11.02 13.75
C VAL A 518 19.35 -12.14 13.13
N GLU A 519 19.35 -13.32 13.75
CA GLU A 519 18.58 -14.48 13.30
C GLU A 519 17.07 -14.21 13.38
N GLN A 520 16.58 -13.56 14.45
CA GLN A 520 15.19 -13.11 14.52
C GLN A 520 14.85 -12.08 13.43
N ALA A 521 15.70 -11.07 13.22
CA ALA A 521 15.47 -10.06 12.18
C ALA A 521 15.42 -10.66 10.77
N ALA A 522 16.24 -11.68 10.51
CA ALA A 522 16.21 -12.44 9.27
C ALA A 522 14.87 -13.19 9.10
N ARG A 523 14.36 -13.85 10.15
CA ARG A 523 13.03 -14.48 10.12
C ARG A 523 11.91 -13.48 9.84
N ASP A 524 11.93 -12.33 10.51
CA ASP A 524 10.92 -11.28 10.32
C ASP A 524 10.94 -10.75 8.88
N THR A 525 12.13 -10.58 8.31
CA THR A 525 12.32 -10.19 6.90
C THR A 525 11.77 -11.26 5.95
N GLY A 526 12.00 -12.54 6.24
CA GLY A 526 11.44 -13.66 5.49
C GLY A 526 9.92 -13.67 5.50
N GLY A 527 9.30 -13.46 6.66
CA GLY A 527 7.85 -13.36 6.80
C GLY A 527 7.25 -12.14 6.07
N ALA A 528 7.90 -10.98 6.15
CA ALA A 528 7.49 -9.79 5.41
C ALA A 528 7.59 -9.99 3.89
N ALA A 529 8.64 -10.65 3.43
CA ALA A 529 8.82 -11.00 2.02
C ALA A 529 7.71 -11.96 1.54
N GLU A 530 7.32 -12.94 2.34
CA GLU A 530 6.19 -13.83 2.03
C GLU A 530 4.87 -13.05 1.92
N GLN A 531 4.61 -12.11 2.85
CA GLN A 531 3.42 -11.26 2.78
C GLN A 531 3.39 -10.35 1.53
N ILE A 532 4.54 -9.79 1.14
CA ILE A 532 4.67 -9.04 -0.12
C ILE A 532 4.42 -9.96 -1.31
N HIS A 533 4.95 -11.19 -1.28
CA HIS A 533 4.73 -12.17 -2.35
C HIS A 533 3.24 -12.46 -2.56
N THR A 534 2.50 -12.71 -1.49
CA THR A 534 1.05 -12.93 -1.53
C THR A 534 0.32 -11.69 -2.06
N SER A 535 0.63 -10.50 -1.53
CA SER A 535 -0.03 -9.25 -1.95
C SER A 535 0.20 -8.95 -3.44
N ALA A 536 1.42 -9.21 -3.93
CA ALA A 536 1.76 -9.05 -5.34
C ALA A 536 1.07 -10.11 -6.21
N SER A 537 0.93 -11.35 -5.73
CA SER A 537 0.15 -12.40 -6.40
C SER A 537 -1.32 -11.99 -6.54
N ASP A 538 -1.93 -11.48 -5.47
CA ASP A 538 -3.32 -11.03 -5.47
C ASP A 538 -3.50 -9.85 -6.44
N LEU A 539 -2.57 -8.89 -6.44
CA LEU A 539 -2.60 -7.76 -7.36
C LEU A 539 -2.51 -8.20 -8.83
N SER A 540 -1.65 -9.18 -9.13
CA SER A 540 -1.54 -9.78 -10.47
C SER A 540 -2.86 -10.45 -10.90
N GLN A 541 -3.49 -11.19 -9.98
CA GLN A 541 -4.79 -11.84 -10.24
C GLN A 541 -5.91 -10.81 -10.46
N GLN A 542 -5.97 -9.74 -9.66
CA GLN A 542 -6.93 -8.65 -9.83
C GLN A 542 -6.72 -7.90 -11.15
N ALA A 543 -5.47 -7.69 -11.56
CA ALA A 543 -5.15 -7.07 -12.84
C ALA A 543 -5.63 -7.92 -14.03
N GLU A 544 -5.45 -9.24 -13.99
CA GLU A 544 -5.98 -10.16 -15.02
C GLU A 544 -7.51 -10.22 -15.01
N TYR A 545 -8.15 -10.19 -13.84
CA TYR A 545 -9.60 -10.09 -13.73
C TYR A 545 -10.15 -8.80 -14.35
N LEU A 546 -9.56 -7.65 -14.02
CA LEU A 546 -9.92 -6.36 -14.61
C LEU A 546 -9.71 -6.38 -16.14
N ARG A 547 -8.64 -7.01 -16.61
CA ARG A 547 -8.37 -7.17 -18.04
C ARG A 547 -9.48 -7.95 -18.76
N ALA A 548 -9.98 -9.00 -18.14
CA ALA A 548 -11.07 -9.82 -18.69
C ALA A 548 -12.39 -9.04 -18.70
N GLU A 549 -12.69 -8.32 -17.62
CA GLU A 549 -13.94 -7.54 -17.50
C GLU A 549 -13.97 -6.37 -18.47
N VAL A 550 -12.85 -5.68 -18.67
CA VAL A 550 -12.72 -4.62 -19.68
C VAL A 550 -12.94 -5.17 -21.10
N ARG A 551 -12.37 -6.35 -21.42
CA ARG A 551 -12.63 -7.00 -22.72
C ARG A 551 -14.10 -7.32 -22.91
N ARG A 552 -14.74 -7.93 -21.90
CA ARG A 552 -16.17 -8.28 -21.93
C ARG A 552 -17.05 -7.05 -22.16
N PHE A 553 -16.77 -5.96 -21.45
CA PHE A 553 -17.49 -4.69 -21.63
C PHE A 553 -17.31 -4.12 -23.05
N LEU A 554 -16.08 -4.14 -23.58
CA LEU A 554 -15.79 -3.66 -24.93
C LEU A 554 -16.47 -4.51 -26.01
N ASP A 555 -16.53 -5.83 -25.83
CA ASP A 555 -17.23 -6.73 -26.73
C ASP A 555 -18.74 -6.42 -26.75
N GLN A 556 -19.35 -6.15 -25.59
CA GLN A 556 -20.77 -5.77 -25.48
C GLN A 556 -21.05 -4.41 -26.17
N VAL A 557 -20.19 -3.41 -25.96
CA VAL A 557 -20.32 -2.08 -26.59
C VAL A 557 -20.14 -2.16 -28.11
N ARG A 558 -19.36 -3.15 -28.58
CA ARG A 558 -19.15 -3.41 -30.02
C ARG A 558 -20.25 -4.28 -30.63
N SER A 559 -21.01 -5.05 -29.84
CA SER A 559 -22.08 -5.93 -30.31
C SER A 559 -23.47 -5.27 -30.39
N ASP A 560 -23.75 -4.22 -29.62
CA ASP A 560 -25.08 -3.61 -29.59
C ASP A 560 -25.34 -2.66 -30.78
N GLN A 561 -25.80 -3.22 -31.91
CA GLN A 561 -26.84 -2.57 -32.75
C GLN A 561 -27.55 -3.41 -33.83
N ASP A 562 -27.33 -4.73 -33.93
CA ASP A 562 -28.12 -5.59 -34.83
C ASP A 562 -28.97 -6.59 -34.00
N GLU A 563 -30.30 -6.50 -34.11
CA GLU A 563 -31.37 -7.38 -33.57
C GLU A 563 -31.11 -8.17 -32.26
N ILE A 564 -31.63 -7.69 -31.12
CA ILE A 564 -31.69 -8.47 -29.87
C ILE A 564 -32.81 -9.52 -29.99
N THR A 565 -32.45 -10.79 -30.17
CA THR A 565 -33.36 -11.96 -30.17
C THR A 565 -33.19 -12.79 -28.88
N LEU A 566 -34.29 -13.30 -28.32
CA LEU A 566 -34.27 -14.18 -27.14
C LEU A 566 -34.06 -15.65 -27.53
N MET A 567 -34.67 -16.06 -28.63
CA MET A 567 -34.71 -17.43 -29.12
C MET A 567 -34.43 -17.46 -30.62
N GLU A 568 -33.53 -18.33 -31.06
CA GLU A 568 -33.25 -18.56 -32.48
C GLU A 568 -34.01 -19.79 -32.99
N TRP A 569 -34.56 -19.70 -34.20
CA TRP A 569 -35.24 -20.83 -34.83
C TRP A 569 -34.24 -21.91 -35.26
N ASN A 570 -34.59 -23.18 -35.02
CA ASN A 570 -33.86 -24.34 -35.52
C ASN A 570 -34.78 -25.20 -36.41
N ALA A 571 -34.28 -25.64 -37.56
CA ALA A 571 -35.01 -26.53 -38.49
C ALA A 571 -35.39 -27.89 -37.86
N ASP A 572 -34.74 -28.30 -36.77
CA ASP A 572 -35.10 -29.52 -36.04
C ASP A 572 -36.43 -29.41 -35.27
N TYR A 573 -36.97 -28.19 -35.13
CA TYR A 573 -38.28 -27.90 -34.50
C TYR A 573 -39.46 -28.06 -35.46
N ASP A 574 -39.21 -28.34 -36.75
CA ASP A 574 -40.26 -28.60 -37.73
C ASP A 574 -40.90 -29.98 -37.53
N THR A 575 -42.16 -29.98 -37.14
CA THR A 575 -43.02 -31.18 -37.01
C THR A 575 -43.37 -31.78 -38.37
N GLY A 576 -43.27 -30.99 -39.45
CA GLY A 576 -43.61 -31.39 -40.81
C GLY A 576 -45.12 -31.31 -41.11
N ASP A 577 -45.90 -30.72 -40.21
CA ASP A 577 -47.26 -30.25 -40.46
C ASP A 577 -47.24 -28.72 -40.61
N GLN A 578 -47.63 -28.23 -41.78
CA GLN A 578 -47.52 -26.80 -42.12
C GLN A 578 -48.30 -25.88 -41.19
N ALA A 579 -49.38 -26.35 -40.57
CA ALA A 579 -50.17 -25.53 -39.66
C ALA A 579 -49.49 -25.39 -38.29
N VAL A 580 -48.94 -26.49 -37.77
CA VAL A 580 -48.20 -26.55 -36.51
C VAL A 580 -46.90 -25.75 -36.62
N ASP A 581 -46.13 -25.95 -37.68
CA ASP A 581 -44.85 -25.26 -37.90
C ASP A 581 -45.05 -23.74 -38.07
N ALA A 582 -46.13 -23.30 -38.74
CA ALA A 582 -46.46 -21.87 -38.85
C ALA A 582 -46.81 -21.22 -37.51
N GLN A 583 -47.47 -21.95 -36.61
CA GLN A 583 -47.80 -21.48 -35.26
C GLN A 583 -46.55 -21.42 -34.37
N HIS A 584 -45.65 -22.40 -34.49
CA HIS A 584 -44.34 -22.38 -33.84
C HIS A 584 -43.54 -21.12 -34.23
N HIS A 585 -43.46 -20.82 -35.53
CA HIS A 585 -42.78 -19.61 -36.00
C HIS A 585 -43.42 -18.32 -35.47
N ALA A 586 -44.76 -18.23 -35.50
CA ALA A 586 -45.49 -17.08 -34.97
C ALA A 586 -45.21 -16.84 -33.47
N PHE A 587 -45.12 -17.92 -32.69
CA PHE A 587 -44.76 -17.85 -31.28
C PHE A 587 -43.33 -17.33 -31.07
N PHE A 588 -42.34 -17.81 -31.82
CA PHE A 588 -40.95 -17.31 -31.73
C PHE A 588 -40.87 -15.81 -32.05
N ASP A 589 -41.55 -15.37 -33.11
CA ASP A 589 -41.60 -13.96 -33.49
C ASP A 589 -42.26 -13.11 -32.42
N HIS A 590 -43.36 -13.58 -31.84
CA HIS A 590 -44.11 -12.86 -30.79
C HIS A 590 -43.28 -12.72 -29.51
N VAL A 591 -42.63 -13.79 -29.05
CA VAL A 591 -41.77 -13.77 -27.87
C VAL A 591 -40.53 -12.89 -28.10
N ASN A 592 -39.85 -13.03 -29.25
CA ASN A 592 -38.67 -12.22 -29.58
C ASN A 592 -39.01 -10.74 -29.71
N LYS A 593 -40.13 -10.40 -30.36
CA LYS A 593 -40.61 -9.01 -30.47
C LYS A 593 -40.91 -8.40 -29.11
N THR A 594 -41.54 -9.17 -28.23
CA THR A 594 -41.86 -8.71 -26.86
C THR A 594 -40.60 -8.55 -26.02
N PHE A 595 -39.61 -9.43 -26.18
CA PHE A 595 -38.30 -9.33 -25.53
C PHE A 595 -37.47 -8.14 -26.05
N ALA A 596 -37.47 -7.90 -27.37
CA ALA A 596 -36.77 -6.75 -27.95
C ALA A 596 -37.36 -5.41 -27.48
N ALA A 597 -38.69 -5.32 -27.31
CA ALA A 597 -39.34 -4.16 -26.71
C ALA A 597 -38.90 -3.92 -25.25
N MET A 598 -38.71 -5.00 -24.47
CA MET A 598 -38.17 -4.94 -23.11
C MET A 598 -36.76 -4.35 -23.07
N MET A 599 -35.85 -4.90 -23.88
CA MET A 599 -34.43 -4.51 -23.90
C MET A 599 -34.22 -3.13 -24.54
N GLY A 600 -35.12 -2.70 -25.43
CA GLY A 600 -35.12 -1.38 -26.06
C GLY A 600 -35.61 -0.22 -25.18
N GLY A 601 -35.98 -0.48 -23.91
CA GLY A 601 -36.43 0.54 -22.96
C GLY A 601 -37.90 0.95 -23.09
N ASP A 602 -38.68 0.31 -23.98
CA ASP A 602 -40.13 0.50 -24.08
C ASP A 602 -40.87 -0.42 -23.09
N SER A 603 -40.79 -0.06 -21.82
CA SER A 603 -41.49 -0.76 -20.73
C SER A 603 -43.02 -0.68 -20.84
N SER A 604 -43.58 0.16 -21.72
CA SER A 604 -45.02 0.27 -21.93
C SER A 604 -45.60 -0.86 -22.79
N GLY A 605 -44.77 -1.52 -23.59
CA GLY A 605 -45.17 -2.65 -24.45
C GLY A 605 -45.14 -4.02 -23.75
N VAL A 606 -44.36 -4.18 -22.67
CA VAL A 606 -44.18 -5.45 -21.95
C VAL A 606 -45.11 -5.49 -20.75
N THR A 607 -46.41 -5.64 -21.03
CA THR A 607 -47.45 -5.71 -20.00
C THR A 607 -47.84 -7.16 -19.70
N GLY A 608 -48.53 -7.39 -18.58
CA GLY A 608 -49.21 -8.66 -18.33
C GLY A 608 -50.17 -9.07 -19.45
N ALA A 609 -50.65 -8.12 -20.27
CA ALA A 609 -51.48 -8.37 -21.44
C ALA A 609 -50.68 -8.95 -22.62
N ALA A 610 -49.47 -8.46 -22.90
CA ALA A 610 -48.63 -9.01 -23.97
C ALA A 610 -48.23 -10.47 -23.71
N ILE A 611 -47.93 -10.80 -22.45
CA ILE A 611 -47.69 -12.19 -22.03
C ILE A 611 -49.00 -13.00 -22.04
N ALA A 612 -50.14 -12.40 -21.71
CA ALA A 612 -51.43 -13.08 -21.79
C ALA A 612 -51.76 -13.51 -23.23
N ASP A 613 -51.45 -12.66 -24.21
CA ASP A 613 -51.67 -12.97 -25.63
C ASP A 613 -50.82 -14.17 -26.06
N ILE A 614 -49.55 -14.24 -25.64
CA ILE A 614 -48.66 -15.39 -25.90
C ILE A 614 -49.21 -16.68 -25.27
N VAL A 615 -49.73 -16.63 -24.04
CA VAL A 615 -50.29 -17.81 -23.36
C VAL A 615 -51.60 -18.27 -24.01
N VAL A 616 -52.44 -17.35 -24.47
CA VAL A 616 -53.68 -17.66 -25.20
C VAL A 616 -53.37 -18.30 -26.54
N GLU A 617 -52.42 -17.75 -27.30
CA GLU A 617 -51.96 -18.27 -28.59
C GLU A 617 -51.43 -19.70 -28.45
N MET A 618 -50.57 -19.97 -27.47
CA MET A 618 -50.08 -21.32 -27.19
C MET A 618 -51.18 -22.28 -26.75
N GLY A 619 -52.16 -21.82 -25.95
CA GLY A 619 -53.30 -22.65 -25.56
C GLY A 619 -54.26 -23.00 -26.71
N GLU A 620 -54.30 -22.19 -27.77
CA GLU A 620 -54.98 -22.52 -29.04
C GLU A 620 -54.17 -23.55 -29.83
N HIS A 621 -52.88 -23.29 -30.01
CA HIS A 621 -51.95 -24.19 -30.67
C HIS A 621 -51.94 -25.61 -30.07
N PHE A 622 -51.82 -25.75 -28.75
CA PHE A 622 -51.85 -27.05 -28.06
C PHE A 622 -53.11 -27.86 -28.35
N ARG A 623 -54.28 -27.21 -28.44
CA ARG A 623 -55.53 -27.91 -28.76
C ARG A 623 -55.54 -28.44 -30.17
N GLU A 624 -54.96 -27.72 -31.11
CA GLU A 624 -54.86 -28.13 -32.51
C GLU A 624 -53.85 -29.26 -32.69
N GLU A 625 -52.72 -29.16 -32.00
CA GLU A 625 -51.66 -30.17 -32.01
C GLU A 625 -52.12 -31.48 -31.36
N GLU A 626 -52.76 -31.43 -30.19
CA GLU A 626 -53.34 -32.62 -29.54
C GLU A 626 -54.46 -33.25 -30.37
N ALA A 627 -55.24 -32.44 -31.10
CA ALA A 627 -56.25 -32.95 -32.01
C ALA A 627 -55.61 -33.64 -33.22
N LEU A 628 -54.47 -33.14 -33.72
CA LEU A 628 -53.66 -33.80 -34.74
C LEU A 628 -53.14 -35.15 -34.23
N MET A 629 -52.50 -35.17 -33.05
CA MET A 629 -52.02 -36.39 -32.40
C MET A 629 -53.12 -37.43 -32.22
N SER A 630 -54.30 -37.00 -31.77
CA SER A 630 -55.46 -37.88 -31.57
C SER A 630 -55.95 -38.48 -32.88
N ARG A 631 -55.98 -37.69 -33.97
CA ARG A 631 -56.37 -38.17 -35.30
C ARG A 631 -55.37 -39.16 -35.89
N GLN A 632 -54.08 -38.95 -35.61
CA GLN A 632 -52.98 -39.76 -36.16
C GLN A 632 -52.62 -40.96 -35.27
N GLY A 633 -53.24 -41.09 -34.09
CA GLY A 633 -53.00 -42.20 -33.16
C GLY A 633 -51.61 -42.18 -32.52
N TYR A 634 -51.10 -40.99 -32.18
CA TYR A 634 -49.78 -40.83 -31.57
C TYR A 634 -49.71 -41.53 -30.20
N PRO A 635 -48.79 -42.50 -30.00
CA PRO A 635 -48.80 -43.37 -28.82
C PRO A 635 -48.40 -42.66 -27.52
N ALA A 636 -47.69 -41.53 -27.59
CA ALA A 636 -47.24 -40.77 -26.42
C ALA A 636 -48.09 -39.50 -26.17
N ILE A 637 -49.31 -39.42 -26.71
CA ILE A 637 -50.18 -38.24 -26.57
C ILE A 637 -50.44 -37.81 -25.12
N ASP A 638 -50.51 -38.76 -24.18
CA ASP A 638 -50.72 -38.45 -22.77
C ASP A 638 -49.51 -37.75 -22.14
N HIS A 639 -48.29 -38.06 -22.60
CA HIS A 639 -47.08 -37.35 -22.17
C HIS A 639 -47.08 -35.91 -22.68
N HIS A 640 -47.47 -35.71 -23.94
CA HIS A 640 -47.52 -34.41 -24.60
C HIS A 640 -48.55 -33.48 -23.93
N ARG A 641 -49.75 -34.00 -23.66
CA ARG A 641 -50.81 -33.34 -22.88
C ARG A 641 -50.35 -32.89 -21.50
N ASP A 642 -49.57 -33.72 -20.83
CA ASP A 642 -49.02 -33.41 -19.52
C ASP A 642 -47.95 -32.31 -19.58
N SER A 643 -47.20 -32.21 -20.68
CA SER A 643 -46.26 -31.10 -20.93
C SER A 643 -47.01 -29.79 -21.18
N HIS A 644 -48.01 -29.79 -22.07
CA HIS A 644 -48.87 -28.64 -22.37
C HIS A 644 -49.59 -28.08 -21.14
N ARG A 645 -50.19 -28.96 -20.33
CA ARG A 645 -50.89 -28.57 -19.11
C ARG A 645 -49.95 -27.90 -18.11
N ARG A 646 -48.74 -28.44 -17.92
CA ARG A 646 -47.72 -27.84 -17.05
C ARG A 646 -47.28 -26.47 -17.56
N PHE A 647 -47.17 -26.29 -18.88
CA PHE A 647 -46.87 -24.99 -19.46
C PHE A 647 -47.93 -23.94 -19.13
N LEU A 648 -49.21 -24.24 -19.39
CA LEU A 648 -50.30 -23.30 -19.14
C LEU A 648 -50.42 -22.95 -17.64
N GLU A 649 -50.23 -23.92 -16.75
CA GLU A 649 -50.24 -23.70 -15.30
C GLU A 649 -49.09 -22.77 -14.85
N GLN A 650 -47.87 -23.05 -15.31
CA GLN A 650 -46.69 -22.29 -14.91
C GLN A 650 -46.63 -20.89 -15.55
N ALA A 651 -47.00 -20.77 -16.82
CA ALA A 651 -47.10 -19.48 -17.51
C ALA A 651 -48.22 -18.60 -16.91
N GLY A 652 -49.33 -19.20 -16.50
CA GLY A 652 -50.40 -18.52 -15.76
C GLY A 652 -49.96 -17.99 -14.39
N ALA A 653 -49.17 -18.77 -13.65
CA ALA A 653 -48.59 -18.35 -12.38
C ALA A 653 -47.59 -17.18 -12.54
N LEU A 654 -46.74 -17.25 -13.57
CA LEU A 654 -45.78 -16.19 -13.90
C LEU A 654 -46.46 -14.91 -14.37
N LYS A 655 -47.55 -15.02 -15.13
CA LYS A 655 -48.42 -13.87 -15.47
C LYS A 655 -48.99 -13.20 -14.21
N ALA A 656 -49.50 -13.97 -13.25
CA ALA A 656 -50.03 -13.42 -12.00
C ALA A 656 -48.95 -12.73 -11.18
N ASP A 657 -47.73 -13.27 -11.16
CA ASP A 657 -46.56 -12.64 -10.53
C ASP A 657 -46.19 -11.30 -11.19
N MET A 658 -46.30 -11.21 -12.52
CA MET A 658 -46.07 -9.97 -13.28
C MET A 658 -47.16 -8.92 -13.02
N GLU A 659 -48.44 -9.31 -13.02
CA GLU A 659 -49.57 -8.40 -12.72
C GLU A 659 -49.54 -7.91 -11.26
N ALA A 660 -49.01 -8.72 -10.34
CA ALA A 660 -48.79 -8.34 -8.94
C ALA A 660 -47.52 -7.50 -8.73
N GLY A 661 -46.73 -7.23 -9.78
CA GLY A 661 -45.54 -6.38 -9.70
C GLY A 661 -44.39 -6.98 -8.89
N LYS A 662 -44.27 -8.32 -8.81
CA LYS A 662 -43.18 -8.96 -8.07
C LYS A 662 -41.83 -8.74 -8.76
N ASP A 663 -40.80 -8.42 -7.97
CA ASP A 663 -39.44 -8.22 -8.47
C ASP A 663 -38.93 -9.43 -9.27
N GLY A 664 -38.38 -9.15 -10.46
CA GLY A 664 -37.84 -10.17 -11.36
C GLY A 664 -38.89 -11.07 -12.04
N ALA A 665 -40.19 -10.81 -11.90
CA ALA A 665 -41.24 -11.61 -12.54
C ALA A 665 -41.12 -11.64 -14.07
N VAL A 666 -40.81 -10.51 -14.70
CA VAL A 666 -40.64 -10.41 -16.17
C VAL A 666 -39.48 -11.29 -16.67
N ASN A 667 -38.31 -11.23 -16.01
CA ASN A 667 -37.16 -12.05 -16.38
C ASN A 667 -37.46 -13.55 -16.22
N ARG A 668 -38.07 -13.94 -15.08
CA ARG A 668 -38.46 -15.34 -14.84
C ARG A 668 -39.44 -15.86 -15.89
N THR A 669 -40.33 -15.00 -16.41
CA THR A 669 -41.24 -15.36 -17.51
C THR A 669 -40.48 -15.68 -18.79
N PHE A 670 -39.57 -14.80 -19.23
CA PHE A 670 -38.81 -15.04 -20.45
C PHE A 670 -37.81 -16.21 -20.32
N GLU A 671 -37.18 -16.37 -19.16
CA GLU A 671 -36.34 -17.55 -18.87
C GLU A 671 -37.15 -18.85 -18.96
N TYR A 672 -38.36 -18.86 -18.41
CA TYR A 672 -39.25 -20.01 -18.46
C TYR A 672 -39.69 -20.33 -19.90
N LEU A 673 -40.16 -19.32 -20.64
CA LEU A 673 -40.58 -19.48 -22.04
C LEU A 673 -39.44 -20.04 -22.90
N ALA A 674 -38.23 -19.47 -22.78
CA ALA A 674 -37.08 -19.94 -23.55
C ALA A 674 -36.64 -21.36 -23.17
N ALA A 675 -36.63 -21.68 -21.87
CA ALA A 675 -36.24 -23.02 -21.39
C ALA A 675 -37.25 -24.09 -21.81
N TRP A 676 -38.54 -23.84 -21.61
CA TRP A 676 -39.60 -24.78 -21.97
C TRP A 676 -39.65 -25.03 -23.47
N THR A 677 -39.58 -23.97 -24.29
CA THR A 677 -39.60 -24.09 -25.76
C THR A 677 -38.45 -24.97 -26.24
N ARG A 678 -37.24 -24.77 -25.70
CA ARG A 678 -36.08 -25.58 -26.07
C ARG A 678 -36.26 -27.05 -25.70
N GLU A 679 -36.82 -27.35 -24.55
CA GLU A 679 -37.00 -28.74 -24.09
C GLU A 679 -38.14 -29.43 -24.84
N HIS A 680 -39.28 -28.77 -24.98
CA HIS A 680 -40.47 -29.34 -25.58
C HIS A 680 -40.32 -29.51 -27.10
N PHE A 681 -39.87 -28.47 -27.82
CA PHE A 681 -39.81 -28.52 -29.28
C PHE A 681 -38.67 -29.43 -29.76
N ALA A 682 -37.55 -29.44 -29.04
CA ALA A 682 -36.41 -30.29 -29.41
C ALA A 682 -36.63 -31.78 -29.12
N LYS A 683 -37.64 -32.12 -28.32
CA LYS A 683 -37.82 -33.49 -27.81
C LYS A 683 -39.22 -34.01 -28.06
N ASP A 684 -40.22 -33.40 -27.45
CA ASP A 684 -41.60 -33.87 -27.52
C ASP A 684 -42.16 -33.66 -28.95
N ASP A 685 -42.01 -32.46 -29.50
CA ASP A 685 -42.47 -32.17 -30.88
C ASP A 685 -41.57 -32.81 -31.93
N HIS A 686 -40.29 -33.00 -31.62
CA HIS A 686 -39.38 -33.76 -32.48
C HIS A 686 -39.80 -35.24 -32.58
N ASP A 687 -40.16 -35.87 -31.46
CA ASP A 687 -40.66 -37.24 -31.44
C ASP A 687 -41.99 -37.36 -32.18
N LEU A 688 -42.85 -36.34 -32.09
CA LEU A 688 -44.05 -36.22 -32.91
C LEU A 688 -43.71 -36.10 -34.40
N ALA A 689 -42.74 -35.27 -34.76
CA ALA A 689 -42.27 -35.07 -36.14
C ALA A 689 -41.81 -36.38 -36.77
N LEU A 690 -41.01 -37.16 -36.03
CA LEU A 690 -40.54 -38.47 -36.45
C LEU A 690 -41.71 -39.44 -36.69
N PHE A 691 -42.69 -39.45 -35.80
CA PHE A 691 -43.90 -40.25 -35.95
C PHE A 691 -44.73 -39.84 -37.18
N LEU A 692 -44.99 -38.54 -37.38
CA LEU A 692 -45.75 -38.03 -38.52
C LEU A 692 -45.04 -38.30 -39.85
N ARG A 693 -43.70 -38.20 -39.90
CA ARG A 693 -42.89 -38.56 -41.08
C ARG A 693 -42.99 -40.05 -41.41
N GLN A 694 -42.98 -40.93 -40.40
CA GLN A 694 -43.18 -42.37 -40.60
C GLN A 694 -44.61 -42.69 -41.07
N ALA A 695 -45.62 -42.02 -40.50
CA ALA A 695 -47.02 -42.19 -40.88
C ALA A 695 -47.33 -41.69 -42.31
N LYS A 696 -46.62 -40.67 -42.82
CA LYS A 696 -46.72 -40.20 -44.22
C LYS A 696 -45.98 -41.10 -45.23
N ALA A 697 -45.03 -41.91 -44.77
CA ALA A 697 -44.23 -42.81 -45.61
C ALA A 697 -44.83 -44.23 -45.74
N ALA A 698 -45.78 -44.57 -44.87
CA ALA A 698 -46.59 -45.80 -44.90
C ALA A 698 -47.89 -45.58 -45.67
#